data_AF-A0AAN9UJC5-F1
#
_entry.id   AF-A0AAN9UJC5-F1
#
_cell.length_a   1.000
_cell.length_b   1.000
_cell.length_c   1.000
_cell.angle_alpha   90.00
_cell.angle_beta   90.00
_cell.angle_gamma   90.00
#
_symmetry.space_group_name_H-M   'P 1'
#
loop_
_entity.id
_entity.type
_entity.pdbx_description
1 polymer ?
#
loop_
_entity_poly.entity_id
_entity_poly.type
_entity_poly.pdbx_seq_one_letter_code
_entity_poly.pdbx_strand_id
1 'polypeptide(L)'
;MNTDAEDKGFALGRKLRRARTSEGDGLQKGESSSNDSSEPISNSRPDNQSRKRIKRLISNASPKGKSQQVANGRGPYRPPTGLTEWPPSGYASDEELNLGHAMEFICRGVPVHKGHKRPVPHVTDEYYSLYTTTGGNRGDETDGINQHDSMTQLMTLRIQGTGRAAHPWETLEQPSYSFYFGKRPGTVTLNQWAATASVLPPQIGVRDSGVTPRDVDLERIFGRLKDLEGGLEDDDMEYMYKNLYKKFLKDPDRILSPHKTLDKQITDLIYVLSRPDYWIDFANPKNHIITRFIFDTGHVNNDQYVKFFHQLLLSMELDLRIHSGQHSEPAKEALLEHLPPTIRWDLALSRRWRENVRIEAYGDTADQVRLRFKLKRRQVKMIKRFAQMMKWPNLTETLAALKEGDRTSTLDTISSHAMAFFSGLVLPGPSFPFIMMNALIDIDPDEATDDLALLIHLNPNCGFQYRNSYTYWTSTSIVGKVLAPTCHEVAGWVGPARPTRSLKHSQIARIRSRRPRQRLTPNDVTSMCERSDPLGPPSEVFPVKEYELVTPEVDEVVDTVRVELFTLKPCADRAGEPGPQWFDAAIQFAIDGASWPLRLTYDVSFINAWPCSEGPHPLFYDYTHQVTKADEIIEIRDWAGLYGPKSRAKLIGHGNDTERSVSESPKGRGSSSRVTPAKNGHSNGNSFEDEDEEKVLVIEAFGVPDNEVLARAWCAHWGLSAVVAEVGKTCMACAIREAYAAALTVVILVDEKTAYYDD
;
A
#
# COMPACT_ATOMS: atom_id res chain seq x y z
N MET A 1 -28.75 12.19 -18.43
CA MET A 1 -28.47 12.64 -19.80
C MET A 1 -27.50 13.82 -19.70
N ASN A 2 -26.36 13.71 -20.37
CA ASN A 2 -25.19 14.60 -20.40
C ASN A 2 -24.45 14.86 -19.08
N THR A 3 -23.45 14.00 -18.78
CA THR A 3 -22.45 14.17 -17.70
C THR A 3 -21.00 14.15 -18.20
N ASP A 4 -20.75 14.38 -19.50
CA ASP A 4 -19.41 14.25 -20.12
C ASP A 4 -18.73 15.60 -20.44
N ALA A 5 -19.15 16.71 -19.82
CA ALA A 5 -18.66 18.06 -20.18
C ALA A 5 -17.59 18.66 -19.23
N GLU A 6 -17.33 18.08 -18.05
CA GLU A 6 -16.40 18.68 -17.08
C GLU A 6 -14.92 18.29 -17.25
N ASP A 7 -14.61 17.35 -18.16
CA ASP A 7 -13.26 16.79 -18.30
C ASP A 7 -12.33 17.58 -19.25
N LYS A 8 -12.77 18.74 -19.75
CA LYS A 8 -12.02 19.53 -20.76
C LYS A 8 -11.41 20.85 -20.26
N GLY A 9 -11.63 21.24 -18.98
CA GLY A 9 -11.26 22.57 -18.49
C GLY A 9 -9.85 22.74 -17.92
N PHE A 10 -9.18 21.69 -17.43
CA PHE A 10 -8.15 21.88 -16.40
C PHE A 10 -6.75 21.33 -16.74
N ALA A 11 -6.51 20.94 -18.00
CA ALA A 11 -5.17 20.59 -18.49
C ALA A 11 -4.27 21.82 -18.82
N LEU A 12 -4.75 23.04 -18.61
CA LEU A 12 -3.98 24.27 -18.80
C LEU A 12 -3.31 24.69 -17.48
N GLY A 13 -2.25 23.98 -17.12
CA GLY A 13 -1.25 24.48 -16.17
C GLY A 13 -0.51 25.67 -16.76
N ARG A 14 -1.10 26.88 -16.70
CA ARG A 14 -0.32 28.11 -16.84
C ARG A 14 0.47 28.29 -15.55
N LYS A 15 1.71 27.80 -15.51
CA LYS A 15 2.73 28.33 -14.59
C LYS A 15 2.76 29.84 -14.79
N LEU A 16 2.38 30.61 -13.75
CA LEU A 16 2.51 32.06 -13.76
C LEU A 16 3.98 32.41 -14.03
N ARG A 17 4.24 32.98 -15.20
CA ARG A 17 5.54 33.49 -15.64
C ARG A 17 6.10 34.43 -14.55
N ARG A 18 7.24 34.06 -13.97
CA ARG A 18 7.99 34.89 -13.01
C ARG A 18 8.44 36.16 -13.75
N ALA A 19 7.86 37.31 -13.42
CA ALA A 19 8.30 38.60 -13.92
C ALA A 19 9.70 38.91 -13.37
N ARG A 20 10.67 39.14 -14.27
CA ARG A 20 11.97 39.73 -13.93
C ARG A 20 11.77 41.22 -13.76
N THR A 21 12.15 41.77 -12.60
CA THR A 21 12.46 43.19 -12.45
C THR A 21 13.95 43.34 -12.15
N SER A 22 14.61 44.10 -13.01
CA SER A 22 15.98 44.59 -12.89
C SER A 22 16.03 45.94 -12.19
N GLU A 23 17.24 46.31 -11.75
CA GLU A 23 17.70 47.64 -11.25
C GLU A 23 17.29 47.96 -9.80
N GLY A 24 18.14 48.49 -8.91
CA GLY A 24 19.51 49.00 -8.96
C GLY A 24 19.78 49.83 -7.68
N ASP A 25 21.05 49.88 -7.24
CA ASP A 25 21.67 50.73 -6.19
C ASP A 25 21.16 50.62 -4.73
N GLY A 26 21.96 50.71 -3.66
CA GLY A 26 23.36 51.10 -3.45
C GLY A 26 23.50 51.69 -2.03
N LEU A 27 24.69 51.55 -1.40
CA LEU A 27 25.17 52.18 -0.13
C LEU A 27 24.71 51.53 1.21
N GLN A 28 25.44 51.62 2.34
CA GLN A 28 26.85 51.52 2.75
C GLN A 28 26.85 51.59 4.31
N LYS A 29 27.71 50.78 4.96
CA LYS A 29 28.46 51.03 6.22
C LYS A 29 27.81 51.13 7.64
N GLY A 30 28.58 50.57 8.60
CA GLY A 30 28.64 50.84 10.06
C GLY A 30 28.42 49.58 10.93
N GLU A 31 29.42 48.84 11.45
CA GLU A 31 30.30 49.11 12.63
C GLU A 31 29.54 49.74 13.83
N SER A 32 29.64 49.34 15.11
CA SER A 32 30.55 48.49 15.90
C SER A 32 30.00 48.37 17.36
N SER A 33 30.46 47.34 18.13
CA SER A 33 30.84 47.34 19.59
C SER A 33 29.84 47.86 20.67
N SER A 34 29.74 47.42 21.93
CA SER A 34 30.48 46.53 22.85
C SER A 34 29.88 46.69 24.27
N ASN A 35 30.09 45.69 25.16
CA ASN A 35 30.23 45.80 26.64
C ASN A 35 28.98 46.23 27.47
N ASP A 36 28.79 45.89 28.75
CA ASP A 36 29.54 45.14 29.75
C ASP A 36 28.59 44.67 30.87
N SER A 37 29.10 43.73 31.65
CA SER A 37 28.68 43.09 32.90
C SER A 37 28.25 43.98 34.07
N SER A 38 27.46 43.42 35.02
CA SER A 38 27.82 43.27 36.46
C SER A 38 26.67 42.72 37.35
N GLU A 39 26.98 41.66 38.10
CA GLU A 39 26.36 41.14 39.34
C GLU A 39 26.70 42.09 40.56
N PRO A 40 26.28 41.92 41.87
CA PRO A 40 26.13 40.63 42.60
C PRO A 40 25.28 40.53 43.94
N ILE A 41 25.33 39.33 44.57
CA ILE A 41 25.32 38.96 46.03
C ILE A 41 24.03 38.62 46.85
N SER A 42 23.95 37.31 47.19
CA SER A 42 23.66 36.49 48.41
C SER A 42 22.68 36.83 49.56
N ASN A 43 21.99 35.77 50.06
CA ASN A 43 21.98 35.21 51.44
C ASN A 43 20.81 34.19 51.56
N SER A 44 20.92 32.92 52.01
CA SER A 44 21.28 32.28 53.29
C SER A 44 20.16 31.27 53.66
N ARG A 45 20.49 30.01 54.03
CA ARG A 45 19.56 28.94 54.49
C ARG A 45 19.20 29.10 55.99
N PRO A 46 18.21 28.36 56.55
CA PRO A 46 18.51 27.04 57.18
C PRO A 46 17.36 25.98 57.20
N ASP A 47 17.74 24.68 57.36
CA ASP A 47 17.18 23.56 58.17
C ASP A 47 15.64 23.34 58.37
N ASN A 48 15.02 22.15 58.57
CA ASN A 48 15.38 20.71 58.69
C ASN A 48 14.07 19.87 58.85
N GLN A 49 14.17 18.53 58.80
CA GLN A 49 13.22 17.46 59.23
C GLN A 49 12.16 16.91 58.21
N SER A 50 12.39 15.76 57.56
CA SER A 50 12.11 14.34 57.96
C SER A 50 10.66 13.89 57.66
N ARG A 51 10.28 12.75 57.02
CA ARG A 51 10.76 11.35 57.04
C ARG A 51 10.27 10.52 55.82
N LYS A 52 11.15 9.60 55.39
CA LYS A 52 10.95 8.21 54.90
C LYS A 52 10.15 7.92 53.60
N ARG A 53 10.88 7.51 52.55
CA ARG A 53 10.51 6.34 51.72
C ARG A 53 11.75 5.53 51.31
N ILE A 54 11.60 4.22 51.34
CA ILE A 54 12.63 3.17 51.30
C ILE A 54 13.17 2.96 49.88
N LYS A 55 14.50 2.74 49.79
CA LYS A 55 15.31 2.43 48.60
C LYS A 55 15.11 0.99 48.10
N ARG A 56 15.20 0.78 46.77
CA ARG A 56 16.00 -0.27 46.09
C ARG A 56 16.45 0.29 44.73
N LEU A 57 17.68 0.83 44.65
CA LEU A 57 18.90 0.22 44.08
C LEU A 57 18.88 0.13 42.55
N ILE A 58 19.38 1.22 41.94
CA ILE A 58 19.91 1.30 40.58
C ILE A 58 21.42 1.13 40.69
N SER A 59 22.02 0.28 39.86
CA SER A 59 23.48 0.24 39.66
C SER A 59 23.84 0.33 38.18
N ASN A 60 24.17 1.56 37.80
CA ASN A 60 25.27 2.02 36.95
C ASN A 60 25.55 1.37 35.58
N ALA A 61 25.42 2.27 34.61
CA ALA A 61 25.93 2.30 33.25
C ALA A 61 27.44 2.02 33.07
N SER A 62 27.79 1.58 31.85
CA SER A 62 28.89 2.04 30.97
C SER A 62 28.80 1.30 29.61
N PRO A 63 29.49 1.71 28.52
CA PRO A 63 29.46 3.00 27.84
C PRO A 63 29.23 2.87 26.32
N LYS A 64 28.98 4.01 25.64
CA LYS A 64 28.95 4.14 24.17
C LYS A 64 30.26 3.63 23.54
N GLY A 65 30.14 2.66 22.63
CA GLY A 65 31.23 2.11 21.80
C GLY A 65 30.98 2.36 20.31
N LYS A 66 32.07 2.68 19.61
CA LYS A 66 32.15 3.17 18.23
C LYS A 66 31.62 2.18 17.19
N SER A 67 31.03 2.75 16.14
CA SER A 67 30.76 2.14 14.83
C SER A 67 31.98 1.34 14.34
N GLN A 68 31.84 0.02 14.34
CA GLN A 68 32.78 -0.88 13.69
C GLN A 68 32.34 -1.02 12.24
N GLN A 69 33.12 -0.44 11.33
CA GLN A 69 33.08 -0.78 9.91
C GLN A 69 33.34 -2.27 9.78
N VAL A 70 32.35 -3.02 9.31
CA VAL A 70 32.54 -4.42 8.92
C VAL A 70 33.11 -4.39 7.52
N ALA A 71 34.36 -4.86 7.40
CA ALA A 71 35.07 -4.94 6.14
C ALA A 71 34.37 -5.90 5.17
N ASN A 72 34.33 -5.49 3.89
CA ASN A 72 33.89 -6.28 2.75
C ASN A 72 34.61 -7.64 2.71
N GLY A 73 33.84 -8.70 2.88
CA GLY A 73 34.22 -10.07 2.56
C GLY A 73 32.97 -10.80 2.08
N ARG A 74 33.09 -11.57 0.99
CA ARG A 74 32.08 -12.55 0.59
C ARG A 74 31.77 -13.43 1.81
N GLY A 75 30.63 -13.21 2.44
CA GLY A 75 30.19 -14.04 3.57
C GLY A 75 29.77 -15.40 3.02
N PRO A 76 30.35 -16.51 3.50
CA PRO A 76 29.86 -17.83 3.14
C PRO A 76 28.45 -18.03 3.71
N TYR A 77 27.64 -18.81 3.00
CA TYR A 77 26.40 -19.42 3.46
C TYR A 77 26.42 -19.64 5.00
N ARG A 78 25.48 -19.03 5.73
CA ARG A 78 25.34 -19.29 7.16
C ARG A 78 24.79 -20.72 7.32
N PRO A 79 25.46 -21.61 8.07
CA PRO A 79 24.95 -22.96 8.27
C PRO A 79 23.58 -22.91 8.95
N PRO A 80 22.68 -23.86 8.64
CA PRO A 80 21.36 -23.90 9.25
C PRO A 80 21.43 -23.91 10.78
N THR A 81 20.62 -23.08 11.43
CA THR A 81 20.41 -23.18 12.88
C THR A 81 19.36 -24.23 13.25
N GLY A 82 18.67 -24.78 12.25
CA GLY A 82 17.65 -25.82 12.36
C GLY A 82 18.17 -27.22 12.03
N LEU A 83 17.24 -28.12 11.66
CA LEU A 83 17.56 -29.48 11.22
C LEU A 83 18.46 -29.46 9.97
N THR A 84 19.48 -30.32 9.95
CA THR A 84 20.41 -30.47 8.82
C THR A 84 20.22 -31.77 8.04
N GLU A 85 19.48 -32.72 8.60
CA GLU A 85 19.19 -34.03 8.00
C GLU A 85 17.76 -34.45 8.36
N TRP A 86 17.19 -35.31 7.51
CA TRP A 86 15.94 -36.01 7.76
C TRP A 86 16.06 -37.46 7.27
N PRO A 87 15.64 -38.49 8.02
CA PRO A 87 15.06 -38.49 9.38
C PRO A 87 15.87 -37.73 10.44
N PRO A 88 15.24 -37.21 11.51
CA PRO A 88 15.95 -36.53 12.58
C PRO A 88 16.88 -37.51 13.31
N SER A 89 18.02 -37.03 13.81
CA SER A 89 19.05 -37.89 14.41
C SER A 89 18.46 -38.77 15.54
N GLY A 90 18.63 -40.09 15.40
CA GLY A 90 18.09 -41.07 16.35
C GLY A 90 16.74 -41.69 15.98
N TYR A 91 16.16 -41.30 14.83
CA TYR A 91 14.95 -41.91 14.27
C TYR A 91 15.25 -42.62 12.95
N ALA A 92 14.67 -43.80 12.75
CA ALA A 92 14.62 -44.44 11.43
C ALA A 92 13.46 -43.89 10.56
N SER A 93 13.53 -44.09 9.25
CA SER A 93 12.51 -43.59 8.31
C SER A 93 11.13 -44.24 8.49
N ASP A 94 11.09 -45.47 8.99
CA ASP A 94 9.88 -46.25 9.24
C ASP A 94 9.25 -45.97 10.62
N GLU A 95 9.88 -45.13 11.45
CA GLU A 95 9.34 -44.73 12.75
C GLU A 95 8.22 -43.68 12.65
N GLU A 96 7.46 -43.56 13.74
CA GLU A 96 6.37 -42.62 13.90
C GLU A 96 6.67 -41.63 15.04
N LEU A 97 6.45 -40.34 14.78
CA LEU A 97 6.54 -39.30 15.79
C LEU A 97 5.19 -39.15 16.49
N ASN A 98 5.22 -38.98 17.80
CA ASN A 98 4.06 -38.47 18.54
C ASN A 98 3.92 -36.95 18.32
N LEU A 99 2.76 -36.38 18.68
CA LEU A 99 2.50 -34.95 18.52
C LEU A 99 3.55 -34.04 19.18
N GLY A 100 4.09 -34.42 20.35
CA GLY A 100 5.12 -33.62 21.02
C GLY A 100 6.40 -33.52 20.20
N HIS A 101 6.90 -34.65 19.71
CA HIS A 101 8.09 -34.69 18.85
C HIS A 101 7.83 -34.05 17.48
N ALA A 102 6.65 -34.26 16.89
CA ALA A 102 6.27 -33.62 15.63
C ALA A 102 6.25 -32.09 15.76
N MET A 103 5.70 -31.55 16.86
CA MET A 103 5.72 -30.11 17.14
C MET A 103 7.13 -29.57 17.34
N GLU A 104 8.05 -30.37 17.89
CA GLU A 104 9.45 -29.99 18.10
C GLU A 104 10.29 -30.03 16.82
N PHE A 105 10.18 -31.11 16.03
CA PHE A 105 11.01 -31.32 14.84
C PHE A 105 10.44 -30.68 13.57
N ILE A 106 9.11 -30.59 13.43
CA ILE A 106 8.47 -30.12 12.20
C ILE A 106 7.97 -28.68 12.35
N CYS A 107 7.25 -28.37 13.43
CA CYS A 107 6.53 -27.08 13.56
C CYS A 107 7.34 -25.94 14.16
N ARG A 108 8.46 -26.23 14.83
CA ARG A 108 9.17 -25.24 15.62
C ARG A 108 9.79 -24.15 14.72
N GLY A 109 9.34 -22.91 14.90
CA GLY A 109 9.81 -21.75 14.12
C GLY A 109 9.13 -21.58 12.76
N VAL A 110 8.17 -22.44 12.43
CA VAL A 110 7.36 -22.37 11.21
C VAL A 110 6.32 -21.24 11.30
N PRO A 111 6.13 -20.43 10.24
CA PRO A 111 5.05 -19.46 10.18
C PRO A 111 3.68 -20.15 10.03
N VAL A 112 2.68 -19.63 10.73
CA VAL A 112 1.28 -20.07 10.66
C VAL A 112 0.43 -18.93 10.11
N HIS A 113 -0.17 -19.14 8.96
CA HIS A 113 -0.99 -18.16 8.25
C HIS A 113 -2.47 -18.35 8.57
N LYS A 114 -3.12 -17.32 9.10
CA LYS A 114 -4.55 -17.35 9.41
C LYS A 114 -5.28 -16.29 8.59
N GLY A 115 -6.24 -16.72 7.78
CA GLY A 115 -7.13 -15.81 7.07
C GLY A 115 -8.38 -15.45 7.88
N HIS A 116 -8.92 -14.27 7.60
CA HIS A 116 -10.08 -13.70 8.28
C HIS A 116 -11.07 -13.14 7.26
N LYS A 117 -12.33 -13.55 7.36
CA LYS A 117 -13.45 -12.93 6.62
C LYS A 117 -14.26 -12.07 7.58
N ARG A 118 -14.31 -10.76 7.35
CA ARG A 118 -15.11 -9.82 8.16
C ARG A 118 -16.29 -9.28 7.35
N PRO A 119 -17.49 -9.22 7.93
CA PRO A 119 -18.64 -8.59 7.27
C PRO A 119 -18.42 -7.08 7.14
N VAL A 120 -19.01 -6.47 6.13
CA VAL A 120 -19.06 -5.01 6.03
C VAL A 120 -20.32 -4.52 6.76
N PRO A 121 -20.23 -3.56 7.70
CA PRO A 121 -21.38 -3.06 8.43
C PRO A 121 -22.48 -2.51 7.51
N HIS A 122 -23.75 -2.73 7.90
CA HIS A 122 -24.96 -2.19 7.26
C HIS A 122 -25.26 -2.70 5.84
N VAL A 123 -24.57 -3.72 5.36
CA VAL A 123 -24.82 -4.34 4.05
C VAL A 123 -25.01 -5.85 4.16
N THR A 124 -25.46 -6.47 3.07
CA THR A 124 -25.67 -7.91 2.98
C THR A 124 -24.36 -8.68 3.07
N ASP A 125 -24.42 -9.96 3.44
CA ASP A 125 -23.26 -10.87 3.57
C ASP A 125 -22.52 -11.13 2.24
N GLU A 126 -23.07 -10.64 1.12
CA GLU A 126 -22.41 -10.61 -0.19
C GLU A 126 -21.16 -9.72 -0.19
N TYR A 127 -21.10 -8.75 0.73
CA TYR A 127 -19.97 -7.84 0.90
C TYR A 127 -19.16 -8.20 2.13
N TYR A 128 -17.86 -8.37 1.94
CA TYR A 128 -16.93 -8.79 2.98
C TYR A 128 -15.53 -8.25 2.70
N SER A 129 -14.75 -8.11 3.77
CA SER A 129 -13.32 -7.84 3.70
C SER A 129 -12.52 -9.07 4.11
N LEU A 130 -11.49 -9.39 3.34
CA LEU A 130 -10.59 -10.51 3.58
C LEU A 130 -9.23 -10.00 4.07
N TYR A 131 -8.68 -10.66 5.07
CA TYR A 131 -7.39 -10.30 5.68
C TYR A 131 -6.60 -11.56 6.02
N THR A 132 -5.30 -11.38 6.27
CA THR A 132 -4.46 -12.44 6.86
C THR A 132 -3.65 -11.90 8.03
N THR A 133 -3.34 -12.80 8.96
CA THR A 133 -2.38 -12.59 10.04
C THR A 133 -1.45 -13.79 10.09
N THR A 134 -0.16 -13.56 10.26
CA THR A 134 0.83 -14.63 10.40
C THR A 134 1.49 -14.56 11.78
N GLY A 135 1.78 -15.72 12.37
CA GLY A 135 2.51 -15.84 13.64
C GLY A 135 3.34 -17.12 13.70
N GLY A 136 3.83 -17.49 14.89
CA GLY A 136 4.47 -18.80 15.13
C GLY A 136 5.98 -18.87 14.88
N ASN A 137 6.55 -17.93 14.11
CA ASN A 137 7.97 -17.93 13.72
C ASN A 137 8.96 -17.51 14.84
N ARG A 138 8.53 -17.31 16.09
CA ARG A 138 9.35 -16.89 17.27
C ARG A 138 10.27 -15.67 17.08
N GLY A 139 10.18 -14.95 15.96
CA GLY A 139 11.04 -13.81 15.61
C GLY A 139 10.23 -12.54 15.36
N ASP A 140 10.93 -11.40 15.41
CA ASP A 140 10.32 -10.07 15.18
C ASP A 140 10.22 -9.71 13.69
N GLU A 141 10.74 -10.55 12.79
CA GLU A 141 10.67 -10.29 11.35
C GLU A 141 9.29 -10.64 10.75
N THR A 142 8.88 -9.83 9.76
CA THR A 142 7.61 -9.95 9.03
C THR A 142 7.85 -9.94 7.51
N ASP A 143 6.83 -10.30 6.73
CA ASP A 143 6.84 -10.19 5.26
C ASP A 143 6.83 -8.74 4.75
N GLY A 144 6.31 -7.80 5.55
CA GLY A 144 6.22 -6.39 5.22
C GLY A 144 7.52 -5.62 5.43
N ILE A 145 7.77 -4.61 4.58
CA ILE A 145 8.86 -3.66 4.82
C ILE A 145 8.58 -2.85 6.09
N ASN A 146 9.59 -2.69 6.95
CA ASN A 146 9.53 -1.70 8.02
C ASN A 146 9.63 -0.32 7.39
N GLN A 147 8.48 0.21 6.96
CA GLN A 147 8.37 1.56 6.44
C GLN A 147 8.87 2.50 7.54
N HIS A 148 10.01 3.16 7.30
CA HIS A 148 10.58 4.15 8.22
C HIS A 148 9.46 5.08 8.69
N ASP A 149 9.41 5.33 10.00
CA ASP A 149 8.26 5.94 10.70
C ASP A 149 7.73 7.24 10.09
N SER A 150 8.54 7.95 9.29
CA SER A 150 8.14 9.21 8.65
C SER A 150 7.29 9.10 7.39
N MET A 151 7.44 8.07 6.56
CA MET A 151 6.64 7.96 5.33
C MET A 151 5.30 7.27 5.60
N THR A 152 5.31 6.22 6.42
CA THR A 152 4.12 5.49 6.87
C THR A 152 3.10 6.43 7.48
N GLN A 153 3.56 7.39 8.29
CA GLN A 153 2.70 8.34 8.99
C GLN A 153 1.76 9.14 8.07
N LEU A 154 2.09 9.34 6.79
CA LEU A 154 1.20 10.00 5.82
C LEU A 154 0.42 9.01 4.94
N MET A 155 0.95 7.81 4.74
CA MET A 155 0.36 6.77 3.88
C MET A 155 -0.79 6.02 4.54
N THR A 156 -0.79 5.92 5.87
CA THR A 156 -1.79 5.14 6.62
C THR A 156 -2.38 5.97 7.76
N LEU A 157 -3.60 5.63 8.17
CA LEU A 157 -4.23 6.17 9.37
C LEU A 157 -5.02 5.09 10.10
N ARG A 158 -4.76 4.92 11.40
CA ARG A 158 -5.59 4.07 12.25
C ARG A 158 -6.96 4.71 12.46
N ILE A 159 -8.02 3.91 12.43
CA ILE A 159 -9.39 4.36 12.75
C ILE A 159 -9.43 4.96 14.15
N GLN A 160 -8.79 4.30 15.12
CA GLN A 160 -8.68 4.76 16.50
C GLN A 160 -7.27 4.53 17.07
N GLY A 161 -6.91 5.34 18.06
CA GLY A 161 -5.63 5.26 18.76
C GLY A 161 -4.48 5.91 18.02
N THR A 162 -3.32 5.91 18.68
CA THR A 162 -2.05 6.42 18.14
C THR A 162 -1.11 5.27 17.78
N GLY A 163 -0.04 5.56 17.04
CA GLY A 163 0.97 4.57 16.68
C GLY A 163 0.62 3.73 15.45
N ARG A 164 1.32 2.60 15.29
CA ARG A 164 1.18 1.68 14.16
C ARG A 164 0.02 0.72 14.38
N ALA A 165 -0.65 0.34 13.29
CA ALA A 165 -1.70 -0.67 13.34
C ALA A 165 -1.10 -2.04 13.72
N ALA A 166 -1.74 -2.75 14.65
CA ALA A 166 -1.36 -4.11 14.99
C ALA A 166 -2.01 -5.13 14.05
N HIS A 167 -3.21 -4.79 13.57
CA HIS A 167 -3.97 -5.62 12.64
C HIS A 167 -4.39 -4.85 11.38
N PRO A 168 -4.51 -5.53 10.22
CA PRO A 168 -4.85 -4.89 8.95
C PRO A 168 -6.17 -4.11 8.93
N TRP A 169 -7.18 -4.57 9.66
CA TRP A 169 -8.50 -3.94 9.73
C TRP A 169 -8.55 -2.68 10.61
N GLU A 170 -7.45 -2.32 11.30
CA GLU A 170 -7.40 -1.11 12.13
C GLU A 170 -7.17 0.16 11.32
N THR A 171 -6.80 0.06 10.03
CA THR A 171 -6.55 1.22 9.18
C THR A 171 -7.79 1.66 8.44
N LEU A 172 -7.87 2.96 8.18
CA LEU A 172 -8.99 3.56 7.46
C LEU A 172 -8.96 3.18 5.97
N GLU A 173 -7.82 3.38 5.34
CA GLU A 173 -7.63 3.03 3.95
C GLU A 173 -7.57 1.50 3.86
N GLN A 174 -8.54 0.92 3.14
CA GLN A 174 -8.58 -0.50 2.86
C GLN A 174 -8.44 -0.71 1.34
N PRO A 175 -7.56 -1.61 0.87
CA PRO A 175 -6.60 -2.41 1.65
C PRO A 175 -5.56 -1.58 2.43
N SER A 176 -5.12 -2.12 3.56
CA SER A 176 -4.24 -1.41 4.50
C SER A 176 -2.84 -1.11 3.94
N TYR A 177 -2.45 0.16 3.92
CA TYR A 177 -1.11 0.57 3.51
C TYR A 177 -0.03 0.28 4.56
N SER A 178 -0.43 0.03 5.82
CA SER A 178 0.46 -0.48 6.87
C SER A 178 0.93 -1.91 6.59
N PHE A 179 0.16 -2.68 5.82
CA PHE A 179 0.43 -4.08 5.50
C PHE A 179 0.42 -4.29 3.99
N TYR A 180 0.92 -3.32 3.20
CA TYR A 180 0.85 -3.37 1.73
C TYR A 180 2.15 -3.87 1.11
N PHE A 181 3.25 -3.15 1.33
CA PHE A 181 4.53 -3.37 0.66
C PHE A 181 5.31 -4.50 1.33
N GLY A 182 5.74 -5.48 0.53
CA GLY A 182 6.62 -6.54 0.99
C GLY A 182 8.04 -6.03 1.24
N LYS A 183 8.84 -6.79 2.00
CA LYS A 183 10.22 -6.43 2.36
C LYS A 183 11.14 -6.34 1.13
N ARG A 184 10.91 -7.17 0.11
CA ARG A 184 11.65 -7.15 -1.16
C ARG A 184 11.01 -6.19 -2.17
N PRO A 185 11.79 -5.40 -2.94
CA PRO A 185 11.24 -4.49 -3.95
C PRO A 185 10.28 -5.15 -4.96
N GLY A 186 9.21 -4.46 -5.31
CA GLY A 186 8.17 -4.87 -6.25
C GLY A 186 7.27 -6.00 -5.74
N THR A 187 7.33 -6.31 -4.44
CA THR A 187 6.48 -7.32 -3.80
C THR A 187 5.45 -6.69 -2.86
N VAL A 188 4.41 -7.46 -2.57
CA VAL A 188 3.37 -7.13 -1.58
C VAL A 188 3.39 -8.15 -0.44
N THR A 189 2.72 -7.85 0.66
CA THR A 189 2.51 -8.83 1.75
C THR A 189 1.46 -9.88 1.36
N LEU A 190 1.40 -10.98 2.12
CA LEU A 190 0.32 -11.96 1.98
C LEU A 190 -1.05 -11.34 2.30
N ASN A 191 -1.09 -10.42 3.26
CA ASN A 191 -2.32 -9.71 3.62
C ASN A 191 -2.84 -8.85 2.45
N GLN A 192 -1.95 -8.16 1.75
CA GLN A 192 -2.34 -7.38 0.58
C GLN A 192 -2.88 -8.26 -0.54
N TRP A 193 -2.30 -9.45 -0.75
CA TRP A 193 -2.84 -10.44 -1.69
C TRP A 193 -4.26 -10.87 -1.31
N ALA A 194 -4.49 -11.26 -0.05
CA ALA A 194 -5.81 -11.66 0.41
C ALA A 194 -6.86 -10.54 0.31
N ALA A 195 -6.46 -9.30 0.63
CA ALA A 195 -7.34 -8.16 0.55
C ALA A 195 -7.85 -7.88 -0.87
N THR A 196 -7.12 -8.30 -1.92
CA THR A 196 -7.58 -8.15 -3.32
C THR A 196 -8.84 -8.94 -3.66
N ALA A 197 -9.17 -9.97 -2.87
CA ALA A 197 -10.37 -10.78 -3.02
C ALA A 197 -11.56 -10.28 -2.17
N SER A 198 -11.43 -9.12 -1.51
CA SER A 198 -12.53 -8.47 -0.79
C SER A 198 -13.61 -7.95 -1.76
N VAL A 199 -14.86 -7.94 -1.30
CA VAL A 199 -16.02 -7.40 -2.04
C VAL A 199 -16.63 -6.28 -1.20
N LEU A 200 -16.41 -5.03 -1.61
CA LEU A 200 -16.84 -3.85 -0.87
C LEU A 200 -18.12 -3.26 -1.48
N PRO A 201 -19.06 -2.76 -0.66
CA PRO A 201 -20.32 -2.23 -1.15
C PRO A 201 -20.15 -0.91 -1.90
N PRO A 202 -21.04 -0.61 -2.87
CA PRO A 202 -21.18 0.74 -3.37
C PRO A 202 -21.62 1.68 -2.23
N GLN A 203 -21.34 2.98 -2.36
CA GLN A 203 -21.61 3.96 -1.31
C GLN A 203 -23.04 3.88 -0.79
N ILE A 204 -23.17 3.75 0.53
CA ILE A 204 -24.46 3.64 1.21
C ILE A 204 -25.01 5.04 1.42
N GLY A 205 -26.19 5.32 0.87
CA GLY A 205 -26.94 6.54 1.17
C GLY A 205 -27.49 6.51 2.59
N VAL A 206 -27.16 7.51 3.40
CA VAL A 206 -27.73 7.67 4.75
C VAL A 206 -29.09 8.36 4.63
N ARG A 207 -30.04 8.03 5.52
CA ARG A 207 -31.37 8.68 5.59
C ARG A 207 -31.24 10.14 6.00
N ASP A 208 -32.12 10.98 5.45
CA ASP A 208 -32.23 12.41 5.78
C ASP A 208 -32.93 12.62 7.13
N SER A 209 -32.29 13.35 8.05
CA SER A 209 -32.80 13.67 9.39
C SER A 209 -33.51 15.02 9.49
N GLY A 210 -33.51 15.83 8.42
CA GLY A 210 -34.08 17.18 8.42
C GLY A 210 -33.20 18.28 9.06
N VAL A 211 -32.09 17.93 9.73
CA VAL A 211 -31.12 18.91 10.27
C VAL A 211 -30.29 19.51 9.13
N THR A 212 -30.30 20.84 8.98
CA THR A 212 -29.65 21.57 7.87
C THR A 212 -28.46 22.42 8.34
N PRO A 213 -27.37 22.50 7.55
CA PRO A 213 -26.32 23.49 7.80
C PRO A 213 -26.87 24.91 7.57
N ARG A 214 -26.30 25.89 8.28
CA ARG A 214 -26.53 27.32 8.04
C ARG A 214 -25.56 27.83 6.98
N ASP A 215 -25.90 28.94 6.34
CA ASP A 215 -24.93 29.68 5.54
C ASP A 215 -24.00 30.46 6.48
N VAL A 216 -22.70 30.37 6.24
CA VAL A 216 -21.65 30.86 7.15
C VAL A 216 -20.52 31.45 6.31
N ASP A 217 -20.04 32.63 6.71
CA ASP A 217 -18.88 33.29 6.12
C ASP A 217 -17.54 32.70 6.60
N LEU A 218 -16.45 33.06 5.91
CA LEU A 218 -15.10 32.57 6.24
C LEU A 218 -14.64 33.03 7.62
N GLU A 219 -14.91 34.28 8.00
CA GLU A 219 -14.48 34.81 9.29
C GLU A 219 -15.05 33.97 10.45
N ARG A 220 -16.34 33.63 10.39
CA ARG A 220 -17.00 32.81 11.40
C ARG A 220 -16.55 31.35 11.38
N ILE A 221 -16.27 30.79 10.20
CA ILE A 221 -15.71 29.44 10.07
C ILE A 221 -14.32 29.39 10.72
N PHE A 222 -13.40 30.27 10.32
CA PHE A 222 -12.04 30.29 10.83
C PHE A 222 -11.95 30.71 12.29
N GLY A 223 -12.83 31.60 12.76
CA GLY A 223 -12.97 31.91 14.17
C GLY A 223 -13.23 30.66 15.00
N ARG A 224 -14.18 29.82 14.58
CA ARG A 224 -14.46 28.56 15.29
C ARG A 224 -13.37 27.52 15.11
N LEU A 225 -12.80 27.36 13.92
CA LEU A 225 -11.66 26.47 13.71
C LEU A 225 -10.47 26.84 14.62
N LYS A 226 -10.25 28.15 14.82
CA LYS A 226 -9.21 28.68 15.71
C LYS A 226 -9.50 28.35 17.17
N ASP A 227 -10.75 28.54 17.62
CA ASP A 227 -11.16 28.17 18.97
C ASP A 227 -10.92 26.68 19.25
N LEU A 228 -11.32 25.82 18.30
CA LEU A 228 -11.18 24.37 18.39
C LEU A 228 -9.70 23.89 18.33
N GLU A 229 -8.73 24.73 18.00
CA GLU A 229 -7.30 24.40 18.21
C GLU A 229 -6.99 24.17 19.70
N GLY A 230 -7.78 24.78 20.60
CA GLY A 230 -7.71 24.61 22.05
C GLY A 230 -8.40 23.36 22.60
N GLY A 231 -9.17 22.63 21.77
CA GLY A 231 -9.99 21.48 22.19
C GLY A 231 -11.48 21.80 22.29
N LEU A 232 -12.27 20.82 22.74
CA LEU A 232 -13.71 20.96 22.91
C LEU A 232 -14.03 21.53 24.30
N GLU A 233 -15.07 22.37 24.39
CA GLU A 233 -15.53 22.93 25.66
C GLU A 233 -16.41 21.95 26.47
N ASP A 234 -15.85 20.78 26.80
CA ASP A 234 -16.56 19.66 27.44
C ASP A 234 -17.24 20.01 28.79
N ASP A 235 -16.76 21.07 29.46
CA ASP A 235 -17.25 21.51 30.77
C ASP A 235 -18.54 22.36 30.72
N ASP A 236 -18.94 22.87 29.54
CA ASP A 236 -20.14 23.71 29.38
C ASP A 236 -21.03 23.25 28.21
N MET A 237 -21.96 22.36 28.55
CA MET A 237 -22.95 21.81 27.61
C MET A 237 -23.82 22.88 26.93
N GLU A 238 -24.13 23.98 27.62
CA GLU A 238 -24.96 25.06 27.07
C GLU A 238 -24.16 25.90 26.08
N TYR A 239 -22.89 26.16 26.37
CA TYR A 239 -21.96 26.83 25.46
C TYR A 239 -21.71 25.99 24.20
N MET A 240 -21.47 24.68 24.34
CA MET A 240 -21.33 23.77 23.21
C MET A 240 -22.57 23.79 22.30
N TYR A 241 -23.76 23.65 22.87
CA TYR A 241 -25.02 23.71 22.12
C TYR A 241 -25.18 25.07 21.40
N LYS A 242 -24.89 26.18 22.08
CA LYS A 242 -24.97 27.52 21.49
C LYS A 242 -23.99 27.68 20.33
N ASN A 243 -22.76 27.23 20.47
CA ASN A 243 -21.76 27.33 19.41
C ASN A 243 -22.17 26.52 18.18
N LEU A 244 -22.67 25.30 18.35
CA LEU A 244 -23.07 24.47 17.21
C LEU A 244 -24.37 24.96 16.55
N TYR A 245 -25.47 25.08 17.29
CA TYR A 245 -26.81 25.30 16.70
C TYR A 245 -27.22 26.76 16.55
N LYS A 246 -26.61 27.71 17.27
CA LYS A 246 -26.85 29.14 16.95
C LYS A 246 -26.02 29.59 15.77
N LYS A 247 -24.87 28.95 15.51
CA LYS A 247 -23.92 29.41 14.51
C LYS A 247 -23.88 28.58 13.23
N PHE A 248 -23.88 27.24 13.33
CA PHE A 248 -23.56 26.37 12.19
C PHE A 248 -24.70 25.44 11.77
N LEU A 249 -25.52 24.95 12.69
CA LEU A 249 -26.64 24.04 12.38
C LEU A 249 -28.02 24.65 12.68
N LYS A 250 -29.08 24.20 12.00
CA LYS A 250 -30.47 24.51 12.36
C LYS A 250 -31.08 23.32 13.11
N ASP A 251 -31.39 23.51 14.39
CA ASP A 251 -32.11 22.53 15.22
C ASP A 251 -33.62 22.59 14.88
N PRO A 252 -34.21 21.52 14.29
CA PRO A 252 -35.63 21.47 13.96
C PRO A 252 -36.53 21.40 15.20
N ASP A 253 -36.04 20.84 16.30
CA ASP A 253 -36.79 20.58 17.54
C ASP A 253 -36.45 21.55 18.67
N ARG A 254 -35.78 22.66 18.36
CA ARG A 254 -35.32 23.69 19.32
C ARG A 254 -36.37 24.12 20.35
N ILE A 255 -37.65 24.16 19.96
CA ILE A 255 -38.76 24.63 20.79
C ILE A 255 -39.29 23.51 21.71
N LEU A 256 -39.28 22.25 21.26
CA LEU A 256 -39.89 21.12 21.95
C LEU A 256 -38.85 20.30 22.75
N SER A 257 -37.72 19.98 22.14
CA SER A 257 -36.66 19.15 22.73
C SER A 257 -35.29 19.53 22.14
N PRO A 258 -34.68 20.64 22.57
CA PRO A 258 -33.40 21.09 22.02
C PRO A 258 -32.32 20.02 22.17
N HIS A 259 -31.49 19.86 21.14
CA HIS A 259 -30.49 18.80 21.03
C HIS A 259 -29.22 19.05 21.89
N LYS A 260 -29.39 19.12 23.22
CA LYS A 260 -28.32 19.48 24.16
C LYS A 260 -27.33 18.35 24.50
N THR A 261 -27.71 17.09 24.36
CA THR A 261 -26.84 15.96 24.71
C THR A 261 -25.78 15.70 23.64
N LEU A 262 -24.60 15.21 24.03
CA LEU A 262 -23.53 14.88 23.08
C LEU A 262 -23.99 13.86 22.03
N ASP A 263 -24.71 12.81 22.43
CA ASP A 263 -25.18 11.77 21.51
C ASP A 263 -26.08 12.35 20.41
N LYS A 264 -26.99 13.27 20.76
CA LYS A 264 -27.84 13.96 19.77
C LYS A 264 -27.01 14.84 18.83
N GLN A 265 -26.04 15.58 19.37
CA GLN A 265 -25.14 16.43 18.58
C GLN A 265 -24.27 15.64 17.60
N ILE A 266 -23.71 14.52 18.06
CA ILE A 266 -22.94 13.58 17.23
C ILE A 266 -23.82 13.03 16.12
N THR A 267 -25.03 12.58 16.46
CA THR A 267 -25.99 12.04 15.49
C THR A 267 -26.36 13.09 14.44
N ASP A 268 -26.66 14.33 14.85
CA ASP A 268 -26.99 15.43 13.94
C ASP A 268 -25.82 15.77 13.00
N LEU A 269 -24.60 15.82 13.52
CA LEU A 269 -23.40 16.08 12.72
C LEU A 269 -23.16 14.96 11.69
N ILE A 270 -23.33 13.70 12.08
CA ILE A 270 -23.26 12.54 11.15
C ILE A 270 -24.29 12.72 10.04
N TYR A 271 -25.54 13.08 10.35
CA TYR A 271 -26.56 13.27 9.34
C TYR A 271 -26.28 14.48 8.43
N VAL A 272 -25.86 15.60 9.00
CA VAL A 272 -25.53 16.81 8.22
C VAL A 272 -24.37 16.54 7.26
N LEU A 273 -23.30 15.88 7.72
CA LEU A 273 -22.15 15.53 6.90
C LEU A 273 -22.46 14.40 5.89
N SER A 274 -23.47 13.57 6.16
CA SER A 274 -23.90 12.51 5.24
C SER A 274 -24.88 12.97 4.15
N ARG A 275 -25.15 14.28 4.05
CA ARG A 275 -26.07 14.83 3.03
C ARG A 275 -25.57 14.52 1.62
N PRO A 276 -26.36 13.81 0.79
CA PRO A 276 -25.98 13.49 -0.58
C PRO A 276 -25.71 14.76 -1.39
N ASP A 277 -24.65 14.74 -2.19
CA ASP A 277 -24.23 15.80 -3.13
C ASP A 277 -23.98 17.20 -2.53
N TYR A 278 -24.13 17.37 -1.22
CA TYR A 278 -23.94 18.66 -0.55
C TYR A 278 -22.47 18.92 -0.19
N TRP A 279 -21.72 17.90 0.22
CA TRP A 279 -20.32 18.01 0.66
C TRP A 279 -19.34 17.47 -0.38
N ILE A 280 -18.04 17.71 -0.17
CA ILE A 280 -16.98 17.09 -0.96
C ILE A 280 -16.81 15.66 -0.45
N ASP A 281 -17.03 14.67 -1.31
CA ASP A 281 -16.89 13.27 -0.92
C ASP A 281 -15.42 12.84 -0.93
N PHE A 282 -14.79 12.81 0.25
CA PHE A 282 -13.42 12.32 0.42
C PHE A 282 -13.30 10.80 0.44
N ALA A 283 -14.39 10.04 0.40
CA ALA A 283 -14.32 8.59 0.15
C ALA A 283 -14.02 8.28 -1.32
N ASN A 284 -14.23 9.24 -2.22
CA ASN A 284 -13.86 9.13 -3.62
C ASN A 284 -12.38 9.48 -3.82
N PRO A 285 -11.55 8.55 -4.33
CA PRO A 285 -10.12 8.79 -4.59
C PRO A 285 -9.83 10.04 -5.42
N LYS A 286 -10.74 10.48 -6.30
CA LYS A 286 -10.58 11.70 -7.11
C LYS A 286 -10.37 12.96 -6.26
N ASN A 287 -10.89 12.97 -5.03
CA ASN A 287 -10.84 14.11 -4.12
C ASN A 287 -9.68 14.02 -3.09
N HIS A 288 -8.80 13.02 -3.18
CA HIS A 288 -7.73 12.81 -2.21
C HIS A 288 -6.56 13.82 -2.32
N ILE A 289 -6.50 14.62 -3.39
CA ILE A 289 -5.63 15.80 -3.46
C ILE A 289 -6.40 16.98 -2.83
N ILE A 290 -6.55 16.93 -1.51
CA ILE A 290 -7.39 17.88 -0.75
C ILE A 290 -7.00 19.33 -0.99
N THR A 291 -5.69 19.59 -1.10
CA THR A 291 -5.15 20.93 -1.27
C THR A 291 -5.62 21.61 -2.55
N ARG A 292 -6.14 20.87 -3.55
CA ARG A 292 -6.80 21.45 -4.72
C ARG A 292 -7.96 22.37 -4.33
N PHE A 293 -8.67 22.08 -3.23
CA PHE A 293 -9.81 22.87 -2.76
C PHE A 293 -9.41 24.16 -2.03
N ILE A 294 -8.14 24.33 -1.68
CA ILE A 294 -7.64 25.47 -0.90
C ILE A 294 -6.43 26.18 -1.53
N PHE A 295 -5.88 25.64 -2.61
CA PHE A 295 -4.69 26.19 -3.26
C PHE A 295 -5.01 27.43 -4.11
N ASP A 296 -6.11 27.40 -4.89
CA ASP A 296 -6.53 28.54 -5.70
C ASP A 296 -7.53 29.41 -4.93
N THR A 297 -7.07 30.56 -4.45
CA THR A 297 -7.86 31.54 -3.70
C THR A 297 -8.58 32.55 -4.59
N GLY A 298 -8.62 32.33 -5.90
CA GLY A 298 -9.32 33.19 -6.86
C GLY A 298 -10.84 33.22 -6.62
N HIS A 299 -11.47 34.33 -7.01
CA HIS A 299 -12.92 34.55 -6.80
C HIS A 299 -13.81 33.45 -7.43
N VAL A 300 -13.36 32.82 -8.52
CA VAL A 300 -14.11 31.75 -9.20
C VAL A 300 -14.25 30.49 -8.34
N ASN A 301 -13.30 30.24 -7.42
CA ASN A 301 -13.27 29.07 -6.57
C ASN A 301 -13.70 29.36 -5.12
N ASN A 302 -14.20 30.57 -4.83
CA ASN A 302 -14.53 31.00 -3.48
C ASN A 302 -15.60 30.09 -2.83
N ASP A 303 -16.65 29.73 -3.55
CA ASP A 303 -17.70 28.84 -3.05
C ASP A 303 -17.14 27.47 -2.65
N GLN A 304 -16.22 26.92 -3.44
CA GLN A 304 -15.57 25.65 -3.16
C GLN A 304 -14.64 25.76 -1.94
N TYR A 305 -13.91 26.87 -1.81
CA TYR A 305 -13.06 27.17 -0.67
C TYR A 305 -13.88 27.26 0.64
N VAL A 306 -14.97 28.02 0.63
CA VAL A 306 -15.90 28.16 1.77
C VAL A 306 -16.52 26.81 2.12
N LYS A 307 -17.00 26.06 1.11
CA LYS A 307 -17.59 24.73 1.30
C LYS A 307 -16.59 23.75 1.94
N PHE A 308 -15.34 23.75 1.49
CA PHE A 308 -14.28 22.92 2.07
C PHE A 308 -14.07 23.23 3.56
N PHE A 309 -13.88 24.50 3.92
CA PHE A 309 -13.61 24.88 5.32
C PHE A 309 -14.85 24.70 6.21
N HIS A 310 -16.05 24.88 5.68
CA HIS A 310 -17.27 24.59 6.42
C HIS A 310 -17.41 23.09 6.71
N GLN A 311 -17.15 22.22 5.72
CA GLN A 311 -17.12 20.78 5.92
C GLN A 311 -16.08 20.41 6.99
N LEU A 312 -14.83 20.89 6.82
CA LEU A 312 -13.74 20.64 7.76
C LEU A 312 -14.11 21.06 9.19
N LEU A 313 -14.76 22.21 9.37
CA LEU A 313 -15.23 22.67 10.67
C LEU A 313 -16.21 21.68 11.31
N LEU A 314 -17.23 21.25 10.57
CA LEU A 314 -18.22 20.30 11.07
C LEU A 314 -17.59 18.93 11.35
N SER A 315 -16.66 18.48 10.52
CA SER A 315 -15.86 17.27 10.75
C SER A 315 -15.00 17.38 12.00
N MET A 316 -14.47 18.56 12.31
CA MET A 316 -13.66 18.82 13.51
C MET A 316 -14.49 18.88 14.78
N GLU A 317 -15.68 19.47 14.72
CA GLU A 317 -16.70 19.37 15.78
C GLU A 317 -17.07 17.90 16.05
N LEU A 318 -17.33 17.12 15.00
CA LEU A 318 -17.68 15.70 15.14
C LEU A 318 -16.55 14.88 15.75
N ASP A 319 -15.32 15.02 15.23
CA ASP A 319 -14.12 14.31 15.72
C ASP A 319 -13.89 14.58 17.21
N LEU A 320 -13.93 15.85 17.62
CA LEU A 320 -13.72 16.24 19.01
C LEU A 320 -14.83 15.75 19.93
N ARG A 321 -16.09 15.73 19.47
CA ARG A 321 -17.23 15.22 20.26
C ARG A 321 -17.17 13.72 20.46
N ILE A 322 -16.85 12.94 19.41
CA ILE A 322 -16.65 11.50 19.52
C ILE A 322 -15.53 11.18 20.53
N HIS A 323 -14.46 11.96 20.52
CA HIS A 323 -13.31 11.76 21.40
C HIS A 323 -13.42 12.49 22.76
N SER A 324 -14.58 13.06 23.10
CA SER A 324 -14.83 13.69 24.39
C SER A 324 -14.54 12.73 25.55
N GLY A 325 -14.07 13.26 26.67
CA GLY A 325 -13.81 12.48 27.89
C GLY A 325 -15.06 11.84 28.50
N GLN A 326 -16.26 12.22 28.04
CA GLN A 326 -17.53 11.67 28.50
C GLN A 326 -17.84 10.28 27.93
N HIS A 327 -17.19 9.87 26.84
CA HIS A 327 -17.40 8.56 26.21
C HIS A 327 -16.35 7.54 26.66
N SER A 328 -16.78 6.31 26.92
CA SER A 328 -15.86 5.19 27.16
C SER A 328 -15.18 4.75 25.86
N GLU A 329 -13.96 4.23 25.94
CA GLU A 329 -13.24 3.73 24.75
C GLU A 329 -14.03 2.68 23.93
N PRO A 330 -14.73 1.70 24.55
CA PRO A 330 -15.55 0.75 23.80
C PRO A 330 -16.71 1.40 23.04
N ALA A 331 -17.31 2.47 23.59
CA ALA A 331 -18.38 3.19 22.90
C ALA A 331 -17.86 3.95 21.67
N LYS A 332 -16.64 4.50 21.76
CA LYS A 332 -15.95 5.16 20.63
C LYS A 332 -15.64 4.15 19.53
N GLU A 333 -15.08 3.00 19.89
CA GLU A 333 -14.76 1.91 18.96
C GLU A 333 -16.01 1.44 18.22
N ALA A 334 -17.08 1.16 18.96
CA ALA A 334 -18.35 0.72 18.39
C ALA A 334 -18.93 1.75 17.41
N LEU A 335 -18.91 3.05 17.76
CA LEU A 335 -19.40 4.09 16.85
C LEU A 335 -18.57 4.15 15.57
N LEU A 336 -17.24 4.23 15.68
CA LEU A 336 -16.33 4.38 14.54
C LEU A 336 -16.40 3.22 13.55
N GLU A 337 -16.60 1.98 14.04
CA GLU A 337 -16.79 0.79 13.20
C GLU A 337 -18.04 0.88 12.33
N HIS A 338 -19.10 1.52 12.83
CA HIS A 338 -20.41 1.63 12.15
C HIS A 338 -20.56 2.91 11.31
N LEU A 339 -19.56 3.80 11.27
CA LEU A 339 -19.64 5.04 10.50
C LEU A 339 -19.56 4.79 8.98
N PRO A 340 -20.38 5.51 8.18
CA PRO A 340 -20.25 5.51 6.73
C PRO A 340 -18.83 5.88 6.28
N PRO A 341 -18.34 5.35 5.14
CA PRO A 341 -17.01 5.71 4.63
C PRO A 341 -16.81 7.22 4.49
N THR A 342 -17.79 7.95 3.97
CA THR A 342 -17.74 9.42 3.80
C THR A 342 -17.35 10.14 5.10
N ILE A 343 -18.01 9.81 6.20
CA ILE A 343 -17.73 10.37 7.53
C ILE A 343 -16.36 9.94 8.03
N ARG A 344 -15.96 8.67 7.83
CA ARG A 344 -14.63 8.21 8.27
C ARG A 344 -13.50 8.98 7.57
N TRP A 345 -13.65 9.34 6.30
CA TRP A 345 -12.68 10.16 5.56
C TRP A 345 -12.71 11.65 5.99
N ASP A 346 -13.88 12.20 6.32
CA ASP A 346 -14.02 13.53 6.94
C ASP A 346 -13.28 13.61 8.28
N LEU A 347 -13.44 12.60 9.13
CA LEU A 347 -12.72 12.49 10.40
C LEU A 347 -11.21 12.36 10.19
N ALA A 348 -10.78 11.65 9.15
CA ALA A 348 -9.36 11.55 8.79
C ALA A 348 -8.76 12.91 8.42
N LEU A 349 -9.48 13.68 7.59
CA LEU A 349 -9.09 15.04 7.22
C LEU A 349 -9.00 15.94 8.47
N SER A 350 -10.01 15.92 9.33
CA SER A 350 -10.01 16.66 10.60
C SER A 350 -8.78 16.34 11.44
N ARG A 351 -8.46 15.05 11.63
CA ARG A 351 -7.27 14.61 12.37
C ARG A 351 -5.98 15.13 11.74
N ARG A 352 -5.82 15.01 10.42
CA ARG A 352 -4.64 15.53 9.69
C ARG A 352 -4.50 17.04 9.84
N TRP A 353 -5.59 17.78 9.76
CA TRP A 353 -5.60 19.22 9.98
C TRP A 353 -5.12 19.57 11.39
N ARG A 354 -5.72 18.98 12.43
CA ARG A 354 -5.36 19.20 13.84
C ARG A 354 -3.91 18.84 14.15
N GLU A 355 -3.41 17.78 13.55
CA GLU A 355 -2.02 17.33 13.71
C GLU A 355 -1.05 18.33 13.08
N ASN A 356 -1.31 18.80 11.86
CA ASN A 356 -0.28 19.38 10.99
C ASN A 356 -0.43 20.88 10.66
N VAL A 357 -1.61 21.47 10.80
CA VAL A 357 -1.91 22.85 10.37
C VAL A 357 -2.27 23.74 11.55
N ARG A 358 -1.82 25.01 11.53
CA ARG A 358 -2.24 26.04 12.50
C ARG A 358 -2.66 27.31 11.78
N ILE A 359 -3.73 27.93 12.26
CA ILE A 359 -4.25 29.19 11.72
C ILE A 359 -3.51 30.35 12.40
N GLU A 360 -2.80 31.18 11.61
CA GLU A 360 -2.09 32.36 12.11
C GLU A 360 -2.88 33.65 11.91
N ALA A 361 -3.57 33.78 10.78
CA ALA A 361 -4.47 34.89 10.48
C ALA A 361 -5.62 34.40 9.59
N TYR A 362 -6.75 35.10 9.64
CA TYR A 362 -7.92 34.87 8.80
C TYR A 362 -8.75 36.17 8.72
N GLY A 363 -9.70 36.20 7.80
CA GLY A 363 -10.67 37.28 7.65
C GLY A 363 -11.77 36.89 6.67
N ASP A 364 -12.38 37.88 6.00
CA ASP A 364 -13.57 37.68 5.17
C ASP A 364 -13.27 36.97 3.85
N THR A 365 -12.02 37.06 3.36
CA THR A 365 -11.61 36.56 2.05
C THR A 365 -10.48 35.54 2.16
N ALA A 366 -10.38 34.65 1.16
CA ALA A 366 -9.42 33.55 1.16
C ALA A 366 -7.95 34.02 1.19
N ASP A 367 -7.62 35.17 0.59
CA ASP A 367 -6.28 35.76 0.60
C ASP A 367 -5.84 36.30 1.97
N GLN A 368 -6.78 36.51 2.89
CA GLN A 368 -6.49 36.95 4.26
C GLN A 368 -6.14 35.76 5.17
N VAL A 369 -6.33 34.53 4.71
CA VAL A 369 -6.02 33.31 5.47
C VAL A 369 -4.51 33.03 5.42
N ARG A 370 -3.89 32.91 6.59
CA ARG A 370 -2.48 32.51 6.75
C ARG A 370 -2.37 31.26 7.59
N LEU A 371 -1.79 30.22 7.01
CA LEU A 371 -1.62 28.90 7.62
C LEU A 371 -0.14 28.61 7.90
N ARG A 372 0.14 28.01 9.04
CA ARG A 372 1.45 27.49 9.40
C ARG A 372 1.45 25.96 9.38
N PHE A 373 2.43 25.39 8.67
CA PHE A 373 2.60 23.95 8.55
C PHE A 373 3.70 23.40 9.46
N LYS A 374 3.35 22.46 10.35
CA LYS A 374 4.28 21.91 11.35
C LYS A 374 5.34 20.98 10.75
N LEU A 375 5.01 20.24 9.69
CA LEU A 375 5.87 19.19 9.16
C LEU A 375 6.92 19.70 8.15
N LYS A 376 6.87 20.97 7.72
CA LYS A 376 7.67 21.53 6.61
C LYS A 376 9.16 21.14 6.68
N ARG A 377 9.82 21.36 7.83
CA ARG A 377 11.24 21.01 8.02
C ARG A 377 11.55 19.52 7.85
N ARG A 378 10.64 18.64 8.28
CA ARG A 378 10.78 17.19 8.13
C ARG A 378 10.57 16.79 6.67
N GLN A 379 9.60 17.41 6.00
CA GLN A 379 9.28 17.13 4.61
C GLN A 379 10.40 17.54 3.66
N VAL A 380 11.06 18.67 3.89
CA VAL A 380 12.27 19.07 3.14
C VAL A 380 13.37 18.01 3.24
N LYS A 381 13.59 17.43 4.42
CA LYS A 381 14.57 16.32 4.57
C LYS A 381 14.11 15.05 3.87
N MET A 382 12.81 14.75 3.91
CA MET A 382 12.23 13.56 3.32
C MET A 382 12.34 13.59 1.79
N ILE A 383 11.92 14.67 1.14
CA ILE A 383 11.98 14.80 -0.33
C ILE A 383 13.42 14.85 -0.85
N LYS A 384 14.33 15.47 -0.08
CA LYS A 384 15.77 15.41 -0.36
C LYS A 384 16.28 13.96 -0.38
N ARG A 385 15.97 13.17 0.66
CA ARG A 385 16.39 11.76 0.73
C ARG A 385 15.74 10.94 -0.39
N PHE A 386 14.47 11.18 -0.67
CA PHE A 386 13.75 10.53 -1.77
C PHE A 386 14.43 10.80 -3.12
N ALA A 387 14.72 12.05 -3.47
CA ALA A 387 15.42 12.42 -4.70
C ALA A 387 16.81 11.75 -4.82
N GLN A 388 17.55 11.67 -3.71
CA GLN A 388 18.85 11.00 -3.65
C GLN A 388 18.74 9.49 -3.90
N MET A 389 17.81 8.81 -3.22
CA MET A 389 17.60 7.36 -3.39
C MET A 389 17.12 7.00 -4.80
N MET A 390 16.31 7.87 -5.40
CA MET A 390 15.84 7.72 -6.79
C MET A 390 16.90 8.10 -7.83
N LYS A 391 18.10 8.51 -7.40
CA LYS A 391 19.20 9.03 -8.23
C LYS A 391 18.68 10.04 -9.26
N TRP A 392 17.94 11.04 -8.77
CA TRP A 392 17.21 11.98 -9.63
C TRP A 392 18.15 12.66 -10.65
N PRO A 393 17.83 12.71 -11.96
CA PRO A 393 18.76 13.18 -12.99
C PRO A 393 19.18 14.66 -12.83
N ASN A 394 18.30 15.53 -12.34
CA ASN A 394 18.57 16.96 -12.12
C ASN A 394 18.85 17.30 -10.65
N LEU A 395 19.42 16.34 -9.89
CA LEU A 395 19.47 16.40 -8.43
C LEU A 395 20.08 17.71 -7.88
N THR A 396 21.17 18.20 -8.45
CA THR A 396 21.88 19.39 -7.94
C THR A 396 20.99 20.62 -8.00
N GLU A 397 20.40 20.89 -9.16
CA GLU A 397 19.50 22.01 -9.43
C GLU A 397 18.20 21.88 -8.62
N THR A 398 17.61 20.69 -8.55
CA THR A 398 16.42 20.43 -7.73
C THR A 398 16.69 20.69 -6.24
N LEU A 399 17.84 20.28 -5.71
CA LEU A 399 18.21 20.54 -4.31
C LEU A 399 18.50 22.02 -4.05
N ALA A 400 19.05 22.75 -5.03
CA ALA A 400 19.21 24.19 -4.95
C ALA A 400 17.86 24.91 -4.92
N ALA A 401 16.92 24.53 -5.80
CA ALA A 401 15.56 25.05 -5.84
C ALA A 401 14.79 24.75 -4.54
N LEU A 402 14.91 23.53 -4.01
CA LEU A 402 14.34 23.13 -2.73
C LEU A 402 14.85 24.02 -1.58
N LYS A 403 16.17 24.26 -1.51
CA LYS A 403 16.79 25.09 -0.47
C LYS A 403 16.33 26.54 -0.57
N GLU A 404 16.26 27.09 -1.78
CA GLU A 404 15.81 28.45 -1.99
C GLU A 404 14.33 28.60 -1.63
N GLY A 405 13.46 27.68 -2.08
CA GLY A 405 12.05 27.70 -1.74
C GLY A 405 11.78 27.56 -0.23
N ASP A 406 12.59 26.78 0.49
CA ASP A 406 12.50 26.68 1.95
C ASP A 406 12.86 28.02 2.61
N ARG A 407 13.95 28.66 2.14
CA ARG A 407 14.41 29.98 2.62
C ARG A 407 13.37 31.07 2.39
N THR A 408 12.70 31.08 1.24
CA THR A 408 11.66 32.07 0.89
C THR A 408 10.26 31.68 1.36
N SER A 409 10.11 30.51 1.99
CA SER A 409 8.82 29.95 2.40
C SER A 409 7.79 29.81 1.26
N THR A 410 8.23 29.51 0.05
CA THR A 410 7.37 29.40 -1.15
C THR A 410 7.12 27.97 -1.63
N LEU A 411 7.64 26.95 -0.93
CA LEU A 411 7.51 25.54 -1.35
C LEU A 411 6.05 25.07 -1.47
N ASP A 412 5.21 25.52 -0.54
CA ASP A 412 3.79 25.18 -0.47
C ASP A 412 2.93 25.97 -1.46
N THR A 413 3.48 27.00 -2.12
CA THR A 413 2.77 27.79 -3.15
C THR A 413 3.10 27.35 -4.58
N ILE A 414 3.92 26.30 -4.76
CA ILE A 414 4.33 25.83 -6.10
C ILE A 414 3.15 25.16 -6.81
N SER A 415 2.50 24.22 -6.15
CA SER A 415 1.39 23.44 -6.68
C SER A 415 0.54 22.88 -5.55
N SER A 416 -0.66 22.37 -5.87
CA SER A 416 -1.49 21.65 -4.92
C SER A 416 -0.78 20.40 -4.35
N HIS A 417 -0.01 19.66 -5.16
CA HIS A 417 0.74 18.49 -4.68
C HIS A 417 1.86 18.88 -3.71
N ALA A 418 2.63 19.92 -4.04
CA ALA A 418 3.66 20.46 -3.15
C ALA A 418 3.03 20.95 -1.83
N MET A 419 1.90 21.67 -1.90
CA MET A 419 1.15 22.08 -0.71
C MET A 419 0.72 20.86 0.12
N ALA A 420 0.18 19.80 -0.49
CA ALA A 420 -0.26 18.60 0.23
C ALA A 420 0.90 17.95 0.97
N PHE A 421 2.04 17.81 0.29
CA PHE A 421 3.24 17.22 0.84
C PHE A 421 3.80 18.03 2.03
N PHE A 422 4.03 19.34 1.84
CA PHE A 422 4.66 20.20 2.87
C PHE A 422 3.72 20.53 4.03
N SER A 423 2.40 20.61 3.79
CA SER A 423 1.39 20.79 4.85
C SER A 423 1.16 19.51 5.66
N GLY A 424 1.37 18.33 5.06
CA GLY A 424 0.97 17.05 5.66
C GLY A 424 -0.55 16.80 5.59
N LEU A 425 -1.29 17.58 4.79
CA LEU A 425 -2.70 17.32 4.47
C LEU A 425 -2.78 16.22 3.41
N VAL A 426 -2.47 15.00 3.83
CA VAL A 426 -2.49 13.80 3.01
C VAL A 426 -3.50 12.82 3.60
N LEU A 427 -4.52 12.48 2.82
CA LEU A 427 -5.40 11.35 3.13
C LEU A 427 -4.61 10.04 2.95
N PRO A 428 -4.81 9.06 3.84
CA PRO A 428 -4.13 7.78 3.71
C PRO A 428 -4.53 7.05 2.41
N GLY A 429 -3.66 6.15 1.95
CA GLY A 429 -3.88 5.30 0.78
C GLY A 429 -3.05 5.69 -0.45
N PRO A 430 -3.56 5.43 -1.66
CA PRO A 430 -2.77 5.40 -2.89
C PRO A 430 -2.32 6.77 -3.42
N SER A 431 -2.80 7.88 -2.87
CA SER A 431 -2.45 9.22 -3.35
C SER A 431 -1.06 9.66 -2.91
N PHE A 432 -0.56 9.19 -1.75
CA PHE A 432 0.73 9.66 -1.23
C PHE A 432 1.92 9.40 -2.17
N PRO A 433 2.10 8.21 -2.79
CA PRO A 433 3.16 8.01 -3.77
C PRO A 433 3.19 9.09 -4.86
N PHE A 434 2.02 9.47 -5.36
CA PHE A 434 1.89 10.50 -6.39
C PHE A 434 2.12 11.91 -5.85
N ILE A 435 1.65 12.22 -4.64
CA ILE A 435 1.94 13.50 -3.96
C ILE A 435 3.45 13.68 -3.78
N MET A 436 4.16 12.65 -3.34
CA MET A 436 5.62 12.67 -3.18
C MET A 436 6.33 12.91 -4.51
N MET A 437 6.00 12.12 -5.54
CA MET A 437 6.66 12.23 -6.84
C MET A 437 6.32 13.55 -7.55
N ASN A 438 5.06 13.98 -7.56
CA ASN A 438 4.67 15.25 -8.16
C ASN A 438 5.29 16.43 -7.40
N ALA A 439 5.39 16.38 -6.08
CA ALA A 439 6.12 17.42 -5.34
C ALA A 439 7.61 17.48 -5.75
N LEU A 440 8.26 16.35 -6.04
CA LEU A 440 9.64 16.34 -6.52
C LEU A 440 9.74 16.95 -7.93
N ILE A 441 8.85 16.54 -8.83
CA ILE A 441 8.76 17.05 -10.21
C ILE A 441 8.49 18.56 -10.20
N ASP A 442 7.59 19.04 -9.35
CA ASP A 442 7.21 20.45 -9.27
C ASP A 442 8.33 21.36 -8.71
N ILE A 443 9.23 20.81 -7.88
CA ILE A 443 10.38 21.53 -7.32
C ILE A 443 11.55 21.59 -8.32
N ASP A 444 11.63 20.62 -9.21
CA ASP A 444 12.66 20.58 -10.25
C ASP A 444 12.47 21.77 -11.21
N PRO A 445 13.49 22.66 -11.35
CA PRO A 445 13.35 23.87 -12.15
C PRO A 445 13.40 23.62 -13.67
N ASP A 446 13.61 22.39 -14.14
CA ASP A 446 13.64 22.07 -15.56
C ASP A 446 12.24 22.14 -16.21
N GLU A 447 12.13 22.85 -17.33
CA GLU A 447 10.90 22.94 -18.12
C GLU A 447 10.47 21.58 -18.71
N ALA A 448 11.40 20.63 -18.89
CA ALA A 448 11.07 19.27 -19.35
C ALA A 448 10.19 18.48 -18.37
N THR A 449 10.01 18.98 -17.14
CA THR A 449 9.04 18.42 -16.17
C THR A 449 7.59 18.73 -16.53
N ASP A 450 7.32 19.74 -17.37
CA ASP A 450 5.96 20.09 -17.80
C ASP A 450 5.30 18.92 -18.57
N ASP A 451 6.10 18.12 -19.29
CA ASP A 451 5.66 16.89 -19.96
C ASP A 451 5.20 15.78 -18.99
N LEU A 452 5.47 15.95 -17.69
CA LEU A 452 5.14 15.01 -16.61
C LEU A 452 3.97 15.47 -15.74
N ALA A 453 3.34 16.61 -16.04
CA ALA A 453 2.28 17.21 -15.20
C ALA A 453 1.00 16.37 -15.09
N LEU A 454 0.76 15.42 -16.01
CA LEU A 454 -0.46 14.58 -16.05
C LEU A 454 -0.34 13.27 -15.27
N LEU A 455 0.64 13.17 -14.38
CA LEU A 455 0.84 12.02 -13.52
C LEU A 455 -0.17 12.03 -12.36
N ILE A 456 -1.13 11.08 -12.37
CA ILE A 456 -2.24 11.04 -11.42
C ILE A 456 -2.45 9.66 -10.81
N HIS A 457 -2.79 9.61 -9.53
CA HIS A 457 -2.98 8.37 -8.75
C HIS A 457 -4.19 7.53 -9.20
N LEU A 458 -5.12 8.12 -9.95
CA LEU A 458 -6.25 7.41 -10.55
C LEU A 458 -5.84 6.43 -11.65
N ASN A 459 -4.63 6.59 -12.21
CA ASN A 459 -4.05 5.67 -13.18
C ASN A 459 -2.77 5.07 -12.62
N PRO A 460 -2.86 4.20 -11.59
CA PRO A 460 -1.70 3.74 -10.84
C PRO A 460 -0.76 2.87 -11.69
N ASN A 461 -1.23 2.24 -12.77
CA ASN A 461 -0.42 1.40 -13.65
C ASN A 461 0.34 2.26 -14.68
N CYS A 462 1.26 3.09 -14.19
CA CYS A 462 2.01 4.02 -15.02
C CYS A 462 3.48 4.17 -14.57
N GLY A 463 4.21 4.92 -15.37
CA GLY A 463 5.56 5.37 -15.08
C GLY A 463 5.97 6.43 -16.10
N PHE A 464 7.22 6.87 -16.04
CA PHE A 464 7.73 7.87 -16.96
C PHE A 464 9.23 7.71 -17.20
N GLN A 465 9.70 8.28 -18.31
CA GLN A 465 11.10 8.57 -18.55
C GLN A 465 11.36 10.05 -18.29
N TYR A 466 12.53 10.37 -17.73
CA TYR A 466 12.98 11.75 -17.57
C TYR A 466 14.39 11.91 -18.12
N ARG A 467 14.59 12.96 -18.94
CA ARG A 467 15.85 13.32 -19.60
C ARG A 467 16.56 12.22 -20.40
N ASN A 468 15.84 11.25 -21.00
CA ASN A 468 16.45 10.05 -21.61
C ASN A 468 17.43 9.29 -20.67
N SER A 469 17.33 9.51 -19.35
CA SER A 469 18.28 8.98 -18.36
C SER A 469 17.80 7.65 -17.79
N TYR A 470 16.73 7.71 -17.00
CA TYR A 470 16.16 6.58 -16.29
C TYR A 470 14.65 6.56 -16.47
N THR A 471 14.06 5.39 -16.25
CA THR A 471 12.62 5.25 -16.09
C THR A 471 12.23 5.07 -14.62
N TYR A 472 11.04 5.53 -14.28
CA TYR A 472 10.47 5.47 -12.94
C TYR A 472 9.06 4.92 -13.05
N TRP A 473 8.76 3.88 -12.28
CA TRP A 473 7.50 3.15 -12.37
C TRP A 473 6.85 3.13 -11.00
N THR A 474 5.52 3.18 -10.95
CA THR A 474 4.82 2.90 -9.69
C THR A 474 5.04 1.44 -9.28
N SER A 475 5.05 1.18 -7.98
CA SER A 475 5.14 -0.20 -7.46
C SER A 475 3.91 -1.06 -7.81
N THR A 476 2.80 -0.42 -8.19
CA THR A 476 1.58 -1.09 -8.62
C THR A 476 1.62 -1.52 -10.09
N SER A 477 2.36 -0.81 -10.93
CA SER A 477 2.53 -1.17 -12.34
C SER A 477 3.29 -2.49 -12.49
N ILE A 478 2.83 -3.37 -13.39
CA ILE A 478 3.53 -4.62 -13.68
C ILE A 478 4.98 -4.40 -14.13
N VAL A 479 5.27 -3.30 -14.82
CA VAL A 479 6.65 -2.93 -15.19
C VAL A 479 7.49 -2.67 -13.95
N GLY A 480 6.95 -1.91 -12.97
CA GLY A 480 7.61 -1.65 -11.70
C GLY A 480 7.85 -2.94 -10.92
N LYS A 481 6.82 -3.79 -10.79
CA LYS A 481 6.91 -5.09 -10.12
C LYS A 481 7.99 -6.00 -10.71
N VAL A 482 8.12 -6.04 -12.03
CA VAL A 482 9.08 -6.92 -12.73
C VAL A 482 10.51 -6.37 -12.70
N LEU A 483 10.69 -5.05 -12.85
CA LEU A 483 12.04 -4.42 -12.86
C LEU A 483 12.58 -4.11 -11.47
N ALA A 484 11.77 -4.17 -10.42
CA ALA A 484 12.19 -3.88 -9.06
C ALA A 484 13.41 -4.65 -8.55
N PRO A 485 13.69 -5.92 -8.94
CA PRO A 485 14.90 -6.62 -8.52
C PRO A 485 16.20 -5.85 -8.82
N THR A 486 16.25 -5.13 -9.94
CA THR A 486 17.41 -4.32 -10.38
C THR A 486 17.32 -2.85 -9.97
N CYS A 487 16.32 -2.45 -9.18
CA CYS A 487 16.03 -1.06 -8.83
C CYS A 487 15.88 -0.87 -7.30
N HIS A 488 15.70 0.38 -6.87
CA HIS A 488 15.18 0.68 -5.54
C HIS A 488 13.66 0.79 -5.59
N GLU A 489 13.01 0.50 -4.46
CA GLU A 489 11.61 0.85 -4.23
C GLU A 489 11.52 1.78 -3.02
N VAL A 490 10.99 2.98 -3.24
CA VAL A 490 10.83 4.00 -2.19
C VAL A 490 9.51 4.72 -2.37
N ALA A 491 8.72 4.84 -1.30
CA ALA A 491 7.46 5.59 -1.29
C ALA A 491 6.46 5.19 -2.41
N GLY A 492 6.41 3.90 -2.77
CA GLY A 492 5.55 3.39 -3.84
C GLY A 492 6.05 3.63 -5.27
N TRP A 493 7.32 4.00 -5.42
CA TRP A 493 8.00 4.16 -6.71
C TRP A 493 9.22 3.25 -6.83
N VAL A 494 9.33 2.63 -8.00
CA VAL A 494 10.43 1.78 -8.43
C VAL A 494 11.31 2.55 -9.41
N GLY A 495 12.60 2.65 -9.09
CA GLY A 495 13.61 3.23 -9.96
C GLY A 495 14.92 3.50 -9.23
N PRO A 496 15.91 4.12 -9.89
CA PRO A 496 15.96 4.35 -11.34
C PRO A 496 16.05 3.02 -12.11
N ALA A 497 15.16 2.82 -13.08
CA ALA A 497 15.20 1.68 -13.99
C ALA A 497 15.86 2.06 -15.32
N ARG A 498 16.26 1.07 -16.11
CA ARG A 498 16.92 1.28 -17.40
C ARG A 498 16.09 2.19 -18.32
N PRO A 499 16.74 3.09 -19.09
CA PRO A 499 16.04 3.91 -20.08
C PRO A 499 15.49 3.05 -21.22
N THR A 500 14.53 3.59 -21.95
CA THR A 500 14.00 2.98 -23.16
C THR A 500 14.01 3.96 -24.32
N ARG A 501 14.36 3.47 -25.51
CA ARG A 501 14.26 4.24 -26.76
C ARG A 501 12.81 4.41 -27.23
N SER A 502 11.86 3.72 -26.57
CA SER A 502 10.44 3.74 -26.92
C SER A 502 9.73 5.00 -26.45
N LEU A 503 10.29 5.70 -25.47
CA LEU A 503 9.75 6.95 -24.92
C LEU A 503 10.57 8.15 -25.38
N LYS A 504 9.92 9.32 -25.45
CA LYS A 504 10.59 10.60 -25.67
C LYS A 504 11.51 10.96 -24.49
N HIS A 505 12.17 12.11 -24.61
CA HIS A 505 13.08 12.65 -23.59
C HIS A 505 12.46 12.68 -22.19
N SER A 506 11.27 13.28 -22.09
CA SER A 506 10.40 13.22 -20.92
C SER A 506 9.02 12.78 -21.39
N GLN A 507 8.50 11.67 -20.85
CA GLN A 507 7.19 11.16 -21.26
C GLN A 507 6.61 10.21 -20.22
N ILE A 508 5.33 10.41 -19.89
CA ILE A 508 4.52 9.48 -19.11
C ILE A 508 4.01 8.34 -20.01
N ALA A 509 4.06 7.12 -19.49
CA ALA A 509 3.50 5.92 -20.09
C ALA A 509 2.46 5.28 -19.16
N ARG A 510 1.25 5.03 -19.69
CA ARG A 510 0.25 4.15 -19.05
C ARG A 510 0.45 2.72 -19.58
N ILE A 511 0.48 1.75 -18.68
CA ILE A 511 0.71 0.35 -19.05
C ILE A 511 -0.61 -0.38 -19.17
N ARG A 512 -0.87 -0.94 -20.35
CA ARG A 512 -1.98 -1.85 -20.56
C ARG A 512 -1.60 -3.22 -20.02
N SER A 513 -2.38 -3.71 -19.07
CA SER A 513 -2.27 -5.05 -18.50
C SER A 513 -3.65 -5.66 -18.32
N ARG A 514 -3.72 -6.99 -18.38
CA ARG A 514 -4.94 -7.78 -18.15
C ARG A 514 -4.96 -8.28 -16.71
N ARG A 515 -6.15 -8.49 -16.16
CA ARG A 515 -6.26 -9.21 -14.88
C ARG A 515 -5.96 -10.69 -15.10
N PRO A 516 -5.15 -11.34 -14.23
CA PRO A 516 -4.91 -12.78 -14.31
C PRO A 516 -6.19 -13.57 -14.04
N ARG A 517 -6.24 -14.81 -14.55
CA ARG A 517 -7.32 -15.77 -14.27
C ARG A 517 -7.26 -16.32 -12.85
N GLN A 518 -6.06 -16.48 -12.31
CA GLN A 518 -5.84 -16.91 -10.93
C GLN A 518 -6.40 -15.86 -9.96
N ARG A 519 -7.30 -16.29 -9.08
CA ARG A 519 -7.93 -15.44 -8.06
C ARG A 519 -8.12 -16.24 -6.79
N LEU A 520 -7.86 -15.57 -5.67
CA LEU A 520 -8.17 -16.10 -4.35
C LEU A 520 -9.68 -16.02 -4.11
N THR A 521 -10.25 -17.08 -3.53
CA THR A 521 -11.65 -17.09 -3.08
C THR A 521 -11.74 -16.84 -1.58
N PRO A 522 -12.92 -16.48 -1.05
CA PRO A 522 -13.13 -16.37 0.40
C PRO A 522 -12.83 -17.67 1.14
N ASN A 523 -13.15 -18.82 0.51
CA ASN A 523 -12.89 -20.13 1.09
C ASN A 523 -11.38 -20.36 1.24
N ASP A 524 -10.60 -20.05 0.20
CA ASP A 524 -9.13 -20.15 0.25
C ASP A 524 -8.54 -19.32 1.39
N VAL A 525 -9.06 -18.11 1.62
CA VAL A 525 -8.62 -17.28 2.76
C VAL A 525 -8.98 -17.95 4.08
N THR A 526 -10.22 -18.42 4.25
CA THR A 526 -10.65 -19.01 5.53
C THR A 526 -10.00 -20.35 5.84
N SER A 527 -9.63 -21.14 4.82
CA SER A 527 -8.92 -22.42 4.97
C SER A 527 -7.39 -22.29 4.91
N MET A 528 -6.85 -21.07 4.80
CA MET A 528 -5.42 -20.80 4.64
C MET A 528 -4.53 -21.51 5.68
N CYS A 529 -5.00 -21.61 6.93
CA CYS A 529 -4.25 -22.28 8.01
C CYS A 529 -4.17 -23.80 7.80
N GLU A 530 -5.23 -24.41 7.30
CA GLU A 530 -5.31 -25.85 7.01
C GLU A 530 -4.50 -26.18 5.76
N ARG A 531 -4.64 -25.37 4.69
CA ARG A 531 -3.89 -25.49 3.42
C ARG A 531 -2.37 -25.35 3.58
N SER A 532 -1.92 -24.86 4.72
CA SER A 532 -0.51 -24.62 5.00
C SER A 532 -0.05 -25.24 6.30
N ASP A 533 -0.77 -26.23 6.84
CA ASP A 533 -0.38 -26.91 8.09
C ASP A 533 0.96 -27.66 7.92
N PRO A 534 1.96 -27.45 8.82
CA PRO A 534 3.22 -28.18 8.77
C PRO A 534 3.08 -29.70 8.86
N LEU A 535 2.08 -30.19 9.58
CA LEU A 535 1.89 -31.60 9.92
C LEU A 535 0.98 -32.35 8.95
N GLY A 536 0.41 -31.64 7.97
CA GLY A 536 -0.64 -32.19 7.12
C GLY A 536 -1.96 -32.39 7.87
N PRO A 537 -2.81 -33.33 7.44
CA PRO A 537 -4.10 -33.58 8.06
C PRO A 537 -4.00 -33.96 9.55
N PRO A 538 -5.02 -33.64 10.38
CA PRO A 538 -5.03 -34.01 11.79
C PRO A 538 -4.81 -35.51 12.01
N SER A 539 -3.75 -35.87 12.75
CA SER A 539 -3.38 -37.26 13.06
C SER A 539 -2.88 -37.38 14.50
N GLU A 540 -2.93 -38.60 15.05
CA GLU A 540 -2.36 -38.93 16.36
C GLU A 540 -0.87 -39.32 16.28
N VAL A 541 -0.44 -39.80 15.11
CA VAL A 541 0.93 -40.22 14.80
C VAL A 541 1.39 -39.61 13.47
N PHE A 542 2.68 -39.29 13.37
CA PHE A 542 3.27 -38.63 12.21
C PHE A 542 4.45 -39.45 11.70
N PRO A 543 4.24 -40.32 10.68
CA PRO A 543 5.29 -41.17 10.13
C PRO A 543 6.45 -40.35 9.54
N VAL A 544 7.68 -40.69 9.91
CA VAL A 544 8.88 -39.94 9.49
C VAL A 544 9.03 -39.91 7.96
N LYS A 545 8.74 -41.04 7.30
CA LYS A 545 8.78 -41.18 5.83
C LYS A 545 7.81 -40.28 5.05
N GLU A 546 6.81 -39.69 5.70
CA GLU A 546 5.84 -38.78 5.06
C GLU A 546 6.37 -37.35 4.93
N TYR A 547 7.56 -37.10 5.45
CA TYR A 547 8.23 -35.80 5.40
C TYR A 547 9.59 -35.93 4.75
N GLU A 548 10.02 -34.85 4.11
CA GLU A 548 11.36 -34.74 3.52
C GLU A 548 11.97 -33.37 3.79
N LEU A 549 13.30 -33.30 3.89
CA LEU A 549 14.01 -32.03 4.03
C LEU A 549 14.37 -31.50 2.64
N VAL A 550 13.50 -30.66 2.09
CA VAL A 550 13.76 -29.99 0.81
C VAL A 550 14.79 -28.87 0.98
N THR A 551 15.80 -28.86 0.12
CA THR A 551 16.85 -27.83 0.13
C THR A 551 17.13 -27.37 -1.30
N PRO A 552 17.30 -26.05 -1.52
CA PRO A 552 17.61 -25.52 -2.85
C PRO A 552 19.05 -25.84 -3.28
N GLU A 553 19.26 -25.95 -4.59
CA GLU A 553 20.57 -26.17 -5.20
C GLU A 553 21.33 -24.84 -5.32
N VAL A 554 21.94 -24.39 -4.23
CA VAL A 554 22.63 -23.08 -4.18
C VAL A 554 24.04 -23.06 -4.80
N ASP A 555 24.62 -24.22 -5.08
CA ASP A 555 26.01 -24.33 -5.56
C ASP A 555 26.15 -24.07 -7.08
N GLU A 556 25.09 -24.30 -7.86
CA GLU A 556 25.09 -24.14 -9.32
C GLU A 556 24.31 -22.89 -9.76
N VAL A 557 24.95 -21.73 -9.64
CA VAL A 557 24.32 -20.44 -9.96
C VAL A 557 24.32 -20.14 -11.47
N VAL A 558 23.14 -19.82 -12.00
CA VAL A 558 22.95 -19.38 -13.40
C VAL A 558 23.46 -17.96 -13.60
N ASP A 559 24.40 -17.75 -14.53
CA ASP A 559 24.93 -16.42 -14.89
C ASP A 559 24.70 -16.03 -16.37
N THR A 560 23.90 -16.80 -17.10
CA THR A 560 23.74 -16.64 -18.55
C THR A 560 22.65 -15.66 -18.96
N VAL A 561 21.75 -15.32 -18.03
CA VAL A 561 20.60 -14.44 -18.27
C VAL A 561 20.98 -12.97 -18.15
N ARG A 562 20.65 -12.16 -19.16
CA ARG A 562 20.77 -10.70 -19.12
C ARG A 562 19.55 -10.01 -19.69
N VAL A 563 19.08 -8.94 -19.06
CA VAL A 563 18.10 -8.03 -19.66
C VAL A 563 18.78 -7.29 -20.81
N GLU A 564 18.31 -7.52 -22.03
CA GLU A 564 18.84 -6.90 -23.25
C GLU A 564 18.12 -5.58 -23.54
N LEU A 565 16.79 -5.61 -23.56
CA LEU A 565 15.97 -4.47 -23.97
C LEU A 565 14.64 -4.40 -23.23
N PHE A 566 14.28 -3.20 -22.79
CA PHE A 566 12.93 -2.87 -22.34
C PHE A 566 12.19 -2.07 -23.42
N THR A 567 11.08 -2.62 -23.91
CA THR A 567 10.31 -2.07 -25.04
C THR A 567 8.90 -1.69 -24.62
N LEU A 568 8.44 -0.54 -25.11
CA LEU A 568 7.06 -0.08 -24.97
C LEU A 568 6.47 0.13 -26.36
N LYS A 569 5.39 -0.59 -26.68
CA LYS A 569 4.68 -0.45 -27.95
C LYS A 569 3.40 0.36 -27.75
N PRO A 570 3.20 1.51 -28.42
CA PRO A 570 1.97 2.27 -28.32
C PRO A 570 0.72 1.45 -28.67
N CYS A 571 -0.33 1.58 -27.86
CA CYS A 571 -1.63 0.95 -28.10
C CYS A 571 -2.45 1.79 -29.08
N ALA A 572 -2.37 1.46 -30.38
CA ALA A 572 -3.07 2.18 -31.43
C ALA A 572 -4.61 2.24 -31.22
N ASP A 573 -5.18 1.21 -30.61
CA ASP A 573 -6.61 1.11 -30.28
C ASP A 573 -7.05 2.10 -29.19
N ARG A 574 -6.10 2.70 -28.45
CA ARG A 574 -6.36 3.65 -27.35
C ARG A 574 -5.77 5.04 -27.60
N ALA A 575 -5.35 5.34 -28.84
CA ALA A 575 -4.67 6.59 -29.17
C ALA A 575 -5.52 7.86 -28.99
N GLY A 576 -6.85 7.73 -28.99
CA GLY A 576 -7.78 8.85 -28.80
C GLY A 576 -8.24 9.08 -27.35
N GLU A 577 -7.79 8.27 -26.39
CA GLU A 577 -8.17 8.46 -24.98
C GLU A 577 -7.46 9.68 -24.38
N PRO A 578 -8.15 10.46 -23.52
CA PRO A 578 -7.54 11.63 -22.88
C PRO A 578 -6.42 11.23 -21.89
N GLY A 579 -5.41 12.10 -21.82
CA GLY A 579 -4.27 11.96 -20.91
C GLY A 579 -3.06 11.23 -21.52
N PRO A 580 -2.14 10.73 -20.69
CA PRO A 580 -0.94 10.05 -21.15
C PRO A 580 -1.22 8.81 -22.02
N GLN A 581 -0.33 8.56 -22.97
CA GLN A 581 -0.44 7.49 -23.95
C GLN A 581 -0.34 6.09 -23.32
N TRP A 582 -1.11 5.15 -23.87
CA TRP A 582 -1.09 3.74 -23.49
C TRP A 582 -0.03 2.93 -24.25
N PHE A 583 0.61 2.01 -23.56
CA PHE A 583 1.63 1.12 -24.09
C PHE A 583 1.44 -0.33 -23.63
N ASP A 584 1.79 -1.27 -24.51
CA ASP A 584 2.11 -2.65 -24.14
C ASP A 584 3.60 -2.74 -23.78
N ALA A 585 3.91 -3.36 -22.65
CA ALA A 585 5.28 -3.55 -22.18
C ALA A 585 5.82 -4.95 -22.51
N ALA A 586 7.09 -5.02 -22.89
CA ALA A 586 7.83 -6.27 -23.04
C ALA A 586 9.30 -6.10 -22.61
N ILE A 587 9.87 -7.17 -22.08
CA ILE A 587 11.30 -7.26 -21.74
C ILE A 587 11.91 -8.37 -22.59
N GLN A 588 13.03 -8.07 -23.22
CA GLN A 588 13.83 -9.03 -23.98
C GLN A 588 15.04 -9.44 -23.15
N PHE A 589 15.24 -10.74 -23.04
CA PHE A 589 16.36 -11.34 -22.32
C PHE A 589 17.32 -12.02 -23.30
N ALA A 590 18.62 -11.87 -23.09
CA ALA A 590 19.62 -12.73 -23.71
C ALA A 590 19.89 -13.90 -22.76
N ILE A 591 19.72 -15.12 -23.24
CA ILE A 591 19.95 -16.38 -22.50
C ILE A 591 20.73 -17.28 -23.45
N ASP A 592 21.96 -17.65 -23.07
CA ASP A 592 22.87 -18.47 -23.88
C ASP A 592 23.04 -17.99 -25.34
N GLY A 593 23.07 -16.67 -25.53
CA GLY A 593 23.23 -16.04 -26.84
C GLY A 593 21.95 -15.97 -27.69
N ALA A 594 20.81 -16.45 -27.19
CA ALA A 594 19.50 -16.31 -27.82
C ALA A 594 18.66 -15.21 -27.14
N SER A 595 17.92 -14.44 -27.94
CA SER A 595 17.03 -13.39 -27.43
C SER A 595 15.60 -13.90 -27.25
N TRP A 596 15.07 -13.76 -26.03
CA TRP A 596 13.75 -14.23 -25.61
C TRP A 596 12.87 -13.04 -25.18
N PRO A 597 11.85 -12.66 -25.97
CA PRO A 597 10.95 -11.57 -25.62
C PRO A 597 9.77 -12.06 -24.75
N LEU A 598 9.63 -11.48 -23.56
CA LEU A 598 8.49 -11.71 -22.66
C LEU A 598 7.60 -10.47 -22.57
N ARG A 599 6.36 -10.61 -23.03
CA ARG A 599 5.31 -9.59 -22.88
C ARG A 599 4.80 -9.55 -21.45
N LEU A 600 4.71 -8.37 -20.84
CA LEU A 600 4.13 -8.16 -19.51
C LEU A 600 2.61 -8.01 -19.62
N THR A 601 1.94 -9.09 -20.04
CA THR A 601 0.54 -9.07 -20.45
C THR A 601 -0.41 -8.93 -19.28
N TYR A 602 -0.07 -9.52 -18.14
CA TYR A 602 -0.96 -9.64 -16.98
C TYR A 602 -0.42 -8.86 -15.77
N ASP A 603 -1.32 -8.23 -15.04
CA ASP A 603 -1.05 -7.57 -13.77
C ASP A 603 -1.09 -8.59 -12.63
N VAL A 604 0.03 -9.28 -12.42
CA VAL A 604 0.20 -10.30 -11.38
C VAL A 604 0.73 -9.70 -10.08
N SER A 605 0.68 -10.47 -8.99
CA SER A 605 1.22 -10.09 -7.69
C SER A 605 2.41 -10.97 -7.33
N PHE A 606 3.47 -10.35 -6.81
CA PHE A 606 4.59 -11.05 -6.19
C PHE A 606 4.47 -10.88 -4.67
N ILE A 607 4.28 -11.95 -3.93
CA ILE A 607 4.12 -11.92 -2.47
C ILE A 607 5.48 -12.18 -1.84
N ASN A 608 5.93 -11.29 -0.95
CA ASN A 608 7.14 -11.55 -0.18
C ASN A 608 6.85 -12.65 0.83
N ALA A 609 7.61 -13.73 0.80
CA ALA A 609 7.42 -14.84 1.74
C ALA A 609 7.66 -14.39 3.18
N TRP A 610 6.91 -14.98 4.12
CA TRP A 610 7.08 -14.73 5.55
C TRP A 610 8.35 -15.44 6.06
N PRO A 611 9.18 -14.77 6.88
CA PRO A 611 10.40 -15.37 7.41
C PRO A 611 10.10 -16.47 8.45
N CYS A 612 10.74 -17.63 8.30
CA CYS A 612 10.72 -18.70 9.29
C CYS A 612 11.95 -18.60 10.22
N SER A 613 11.89 -19.17 11.41
CA SER A 613 13.07 -19.35 12.26
C SER A 613 13.44 -20.82 12.40
N GLU A 614 14.71 -21.09 12.72
CA GLU A 614 15.19 -22.47 12.94
C GLU A 614 14.94 -23.41 11.76
N GLY A 615 14.92 -22.89 10.53
CA GLY A 615 14.85 -23.70 9.31
C GLY A 615 16.21 -24.32 8.93
N PRO A 616 16.25 -25.21 7.92
CA PRO A 616 15.13 -25.66 7.08
C PRO A 616 14.14 -26.55 7.84
N HIS A 617 12.90 -26.58 7.36
CA HIS A 617 11.81 -27.38 7.94
C HIS A 617 11.46 -28.56 7.03
N PRO A 618 11.08 -29.71 7.58
CA PRO A 618 10.54 -30.82 6.78
C PRO A 618 9.25 -30.42 6.06
N LEU A 619 9.07 -30.91 4.84
CA LEU A 619 7.89 -30.72 4.00
C LEU A 619 7.10 -32.03 3.96
N PHE A 620 5.79 -31.95 4.23
CA PHE A 620 4.87 -33.07 4.13
C PHE A 620 4.62 -33.46 2.65
N TYR A 621 4.53 -34.76 2.35
CA TYR A 621 4.55 -35.28 0.98
C TYR A 621 3.41 -34.78 0.07
N ASP A 622 2.25 -34.42 0.62
CA ASP A 622 1.11 -33.87 -0.16
C ASP A 622 1.42 -32.49 -0.76
N TYR A 623 2.45 -31.78 -0.28
CA TYR A 623 2.93 -30.53 -0.88
C TYR A 623 3.78 -30.79 -2.14
N THR A 624 3.11 -31.23 -3.20
CA THR A 624 3.73 -31.56 -4.48
C THR A 624 4.40 -30.34 -5.14
N HIS A 625 5.63 -30.50 -5.59
CA HIS A 625 6.38 -29.41 -6.21
C HIS A 625 7.32 -29.89 -7.32
N GLN A 626 7.81 -28.94 -8.12
CA GLN A 626 8.86 -29.17 -9.11
C GLN A 626 9.82 -28.00 -9.11
N VAL A 627 11.12 -28.30 -9.08
CA VAL A 627 12.19 -27.30 -9.11
C VAL A 627 12.66 -27.10 -10.55
N THR A 628 13.01 -25.87 -10.90
CA THR A 628 13.64 -25.51 -12.18
C THR A 628 14.58 -24.33 -11.99
N LYS A 629 15.63 -24.25 -12.80
CA LYS A 629 16.56 -23.11 -12.81
C LYS A 629 15.99 -21.95 -13.63
N ALA A 630 16.50 -20.74 -13.38
CA ALA A 630 15.97 -19.53 -14.01
C ALA A 630 16.08 -19.52 -15.55
N ASP A 631 17.13 -20.09 -16.13
CA ASP A 631 17.37 -20.19 -17.58
C ASP A 631 16.52 -21.27 -18.25
N GLU A 632 16.07 -22.29 -17.52
CA GLU A 632 15.23 -23.39 -18.03
C GLU A 632 13.73 -23.00 -18.08
N ILE A 633 13.30 -22.00 -17.30
CA ILE A 633 11.88 -21.65 -17.14
C ILE A 633 11.19 -21.27 -18.47
N ILE A 634 11.94 -20.78 -19.45
CA ILE A 634 11.43 -20.41 -20.78
C ILE A 634 10.90 -21.60 -21.57
N GLU A 635 11.34 -22.82 -21.23
CA GLU A 635 10.86 -24.06 -21.84
C GLU A 635 9.49 -24.48 -21.32
N ILE A 636 9.15 -24.04 -20.10
CA ILE A 636 7.87 -24.33 -19.46
C ILE A 636 6.78 -23.44 -20.08
N ARG A 637 5.77 -24.09 -20.66
CA ARG A 637 4.61 -23.43 -21.28
C ARG A 637 3.33 -23.90 -20.60
N ASP A 638 2.39 -22.97 -20.42
CA ASP A 638 1.05 -23.25 -19.90
C ASP A 638 1.04 -23.96 -18.53
N TRP A 639 1.93 -23.54 -17.62
CA TRP A 639 1.92 -24.02 -16.23
C TRP A 639 0.54 -23.82 -15.59
N ALA A 640 0.09 -24.82 -14.81
CA ALA A 640 -1.24 -24.91 -14.22
C ALA A 640 -2.42 -24.92 -15.24
N GLY A 641 -2.15 -25.13 -16.53
CA GLY A 641 -3.17 -25.31 -17.57
C GLY A 641 -4.14 -24.14 -17.75
N LEU A 642 -3.80 -22.96 -17.22
CA LEU A 642 -4.72 -21.83 -17.11
C LEU A 642 -5.10 -21.24 -18.48
N TYR A 643 -4.28 -21.45 -19.53
CA TYR A 643 -4.44 -20.79 -20.82
C TYR A 643 -4.34 -21.72 -22.04
N GLY A 644 -4.14 -23.03 -21.84
CA GLY A 644 -4.09 -24.03 -22.90
C GLY A 644 -5.43 -24.36 -23.54
N PRO A 645 -5.43 -25.15 -24.64
CA PRO A 645 -6.64 -25.58 -25.35
C PRO A 645 -7.63 -26.33 -24.44
N LYS A 646 -7.12 -27.07 -23.45
CA LYS A 646 -7.90 -27.81 -22.45
C LYS A 646 -8.74 -26.88 -21.55
N SER A 647 -8.27 -25.66 -21.25
CA SER A 647 -9.01 -24.66 -20.46
C SER A 647 -10.27 -24.12 -21.17
N ARG A 648 -10.26 -24.07 -22.52
CA ARG A 648 -11.42 -23.62 -23.32
C ARG A 648 -12.55 -24.66 -23.33
N ALA A 649 -12.25 -25.94 -23.13
CA ALA A 649 -13.25 -27.00 -23.06
C ALA A 649 -14.01 -27.01 -21.72
N LYS A 650 -13.34 -26.71 -20.60
CA LYS A 650 -13.96 -26.65 -19.25
C LYS A 650 -14.97 -25.49 -19.10
N LEU A 651 -14.82 -24.39 -19.85
CA LEU A 651 -15.71 -23.22 -19.82
C LEU A 651 -17.04 -23.39 -20.59
N ILE A 652 -17.19 -24.45 -21.39
CA ILE A 652 -18.43 -24.74 -22.14
C ILE A 652 -19.26 -25.83 -21.42
N GLY A 653 -18.70 -26.49 -20.40
CA GLY A 653 -19.24 -27.71 -19.79
C GLY A 653 -19.89 -27.58 -18.41
N HIS A 654 -20.00 -26.38 -17.81
CA HIS A 654 -20.74 -26.18 -16.56
C HIS A 654 -21.54 -24.88 -16.58
N GLY A 655 -22.78 -25.00 -17.07
CA GLY A 655 -23.83 -24.01 -16.92
C GLY A 655 -25.14 -24.75 -16.77
N ASN A 656 -25.37 -25.29 -15.58
CA ASN A 656 -26.68 -25.82 -15.20
C ASN A 656 -27.42 -24.69 -14.48
N ASP A 657 -27.98 -23.76 -15.26
CA ASP A 657 -29.01 -22.85 -14.77
C ASP A 657 -30.23 -22.98 -15.66
N THR A 658 -31.26 -23.56 -15.04
CA THR A 658 -32.65 -23.47 -15.43
C THR A 658 -33.07 -22.02 -15.54
N GLU A 659 -33.27 -21.51 -16.76
CA GLU A 659 -34.26 -20.47 -16.96
C GLU A 659 -34.89 -20.51 -18.36
N ARG A 660 -36.19 -20.23 -18.31
CA ARG A 660 -37.23 -20.49 -19.29
C ARG A 660 -37.24 -19.35 -20.29
N SER A 661 -37.17 -19.64 -21.59
CA SER A 661 -37.57 -18.67 -22.62
C SER A 661 -38.13 -19.38 -23.84
N VAL A 662 -39.35 -18.96 -24.15
CA VAL A 662 -40.25 -19.47 -25.19
C VAL A 662 -39.95 -18.69 -26.47
N SER A 663 -39.68 -19.37 -27.58
CA SER A 663 -40.02 -18.88 -28.92
C SER A 663 -39.81 -19.97 -29.97
N GLU A 664 -40.62 -19.87 -31.01
CA GLU A 664 -41.13 -20.92 -31.88
C GLU A 664 -40.22 -21.28 -33.08
N SER A 665 -40.02 -22.60 -33.33
CA SER A 665 -40.24 -23.37 -34.60
C SER A 665 -39.63 -22.92 -35.97
N PRO A 666 -39.55 -23.77 -37.04
CA PRO A 666 -39.84 -25.23 -37.14
C PRO A 666 -38.98 -26.10 -38.13
N LYS A 667 -39.20 -27.44 -38.04
CA LYS A 667 -39.10 -28.55 -39.04
C LYS A 667 -37.75 -29.20 -39.42
N GLY A 668 -37.73 -30.55 -39.30
CA GLY A 668 -36.93 -31.50 -40.11
C GLY A 668 -36.46 -32.75 -39.34
N ARG A 669 -37.32 -33.74 -39.02
CA ARG A 669 -37.51 -35.07 -39.69
C ARG A 669 -36.28 -35.98 -39.86
N GLY A 670 -36.34 -37.18 -39.23
CA GLY A 670 -35.63 -38.43 -39.61
C GLY A 670 -34.67 -38.97 -38.53
N SER A 671 -35.07 -39.86 -37.61
CA SER A 671 -35.23 -41.33 -37.71
C SER A 671 -33.96 -42.13 -38.05
N SER A 672 -33.37 -42.82 -37.06
CA SER A 672 -33.29 -44.29 -37.01
C SER A 672 -32.23 -44.79 -36.00
N SER A 673 -32.71 -45.36 -34.89
CA SER A 673 -32.42 -46.73 -34.42
C SER A 673 -31.14 -47.42 -34.94
N ARG A 674 -30.25 -47.81 -34.02
CA ARG A 674 -29.75 -49.20 -33.91
C ARG A 674 -29.22 -49.51 -32.51
N VAL A 675 -29.57 -50.70 -32.04
CA VAL A 675 -29.46 -51.25 -30.70
C VAL A 675 -28.44 -52.41 -30.72
N THR A 676 -27.45 -52.31 -29.82
CA THR A 676 -26.67 -53.36 -29.08
C THR A 676 -25.88 -54.46 -29.84
N PRO A 677 -24.97 -55.25 -29.20
CA PRO A 677 -24.60 -55.33 -27.78
C PRO A 677 -23.09 -55.35 -27.45
N ALA A 678 -22.85 -55.23 -26.14
CA ALA A 678 -21.59 -55.39 -25.43
C ALA A 678 -20.87 -56.73 -25.69
N LYS A 679 -19.53 -56.67 -25.67
CA LYS A 679 -18.65 -57.75 -25.22
C LYS A 679 -17.55 -57.18 -24.33
N ASN A 680 -17.48 -57.71 -23.12
CA ASN A 680 -16.44 -57.50 -22.13
C ASN A 680 -15.06 -57.90 -22.66
N GLY A 681 -14.08 -57.04 -22.42
CA GLY A 681 -12.65 -57.36 -22.46
C GLY A 681 -11.95 -56.42 -21.50
N HIS A 682 -11.45 -56.97 -20.39
CA HIS A 682 -10.67 -56.24 -19.38
C HIS A 682 -9.38 -55.68 -19.97
N SER A 683 -9.11 -54.41 -19.72
CA SER A 683 -7.76 -53.86 -19.65
C SER A 683 -7.79 -52.63 -18.75
N ASN A 684 -7.03 -52.70 -17.66
CA ASN A 684 -6.76 -51.62 -16.71
C ASN A 684 -6.54 -50.28 -17.42
N GLY A 685 -7.40 -49.31 -17.16
CA GLY A 685 -7.10 -47.90 -17.33
C GLY A 685 -6.81 -47.31 -15.96
N ASN A 686 -5.54 -47.08 -15.66
CA ASN A 686 -5.13 -46.24 -14.54
C ASN A 686 -5.80 -44.87 -14.69
N SER A 687 -6.53 -44.45 -13.67
CA SER A 687 -6.90 -43.06 -13.43
C SER A 687 -5.66 -42.28 -13.01
N PHE A 688 -4.99 -41.64 -13.97
CA PHE A 688 -3.90 -40.67 -13.77
C PHE A 688 -4.38 -39.25 -14.13
N GLU A 689 -5.63 -38.90 -13.84
CA GLU A 689 -6.21 -37.63 -14.34
C GLU A 689 -6.47 -36.57 -13.25
N ASP A 690 -6.15 -36.83 -11.98
CA ASP A 690 -6.38 -35.88 -10.86
C ASP A 690 -5.09 -35.37 -10.16
N GLU A 691 -3.90 -35.91 -10.45
CA GLU A 691 -2.65 -35.57 -9.74
C GLU A 691 -2.01 -34.21 -10.14
N ASP A 692 -2.46 -33.61 -11.25
CA ASP A 692 -1.81 -32.41 -11.83
C ASP A 692 -2.42 -31.06 -11.37
N GLU A 693 -3.52 -31.03 -10.60
CA GLU A 693 -4.27 -29.77 -10.36
C GLU A 693 -3.67 -28.86 -9.25
N GLU A 694 -2.78 -29.34 -8.36
CA GLU A 694 -2.23 -28.54 -7.25
C GLU A 694 -0.70 -28.62 -7.07
N LYS A 695 0.09 -28.68 -8.16
CA LYS A 695 1.56 -28.69 -8.09
C LYS A 695 2.18 -27.28 -8.05
N VAL A 696 3.19 -27.06 -7.19
CA VAL A 696 3.95 -25.79 -7.12
C VAL A 696 5.24 -25.83 -7.95
N LEU A 697 5.45 -24.84 -8.83
CA LEU A 697 6.73 -24.62 -9.52
C LEU A 697 7.65 -23.77 -8.66
N VAL A 698 8.81 -24.29 -8.30
CA VAL A 698 9.86 -23.59 -7.57
C VAL A 698 10.94 -23.18 -8.57
N ILE A 699 11.11 -21.88 -8.77
CA ILE A 699 12.08 -21.29 -9.69
C ILE A 699 13.28 -20.81 -8.88
N GLU A 700 14.44 -21.40 -9.12
CA GLU A 700 15.69 -21.00 -8.51
C GLU A 700 16.32 -19.82 -9.27
N ALA A 701 16.08 -18.61 -8.79
CA ALA A 701 16.54 -17.36 -9.39
C ALA A 701 17.73 -16.75 -8.62
N PHE A 702 18.74 -17.58 -8.33
CA PHE A 702 19.96 -17.21 -7.61
C PHE A 702 20.95 -16.44 -8.50
N GLY A 703 21.89 -15.70 -7.90
CA GLY A 703 22.97 -15.04 -8.63
C GLY A 703 22.61 -13.65 -9.12
N VAL A 704 22.63 -13.45 -10.44
CA VAL A 704 22.39 -12.12 -10.99
C VAL A 704 20.93 -11.69 -10.80
N PRO A 705 20.67 -10.41 -10.46
CA PRO A 705 19.30 -9.93 -10.27
C PRO A 705 18.39 -10.10 -11.51
N ASP A 706 18.98 -10.20 -12.69
CA ASP A 706 18.28 -10.44 -13.96
C ASP A 706 17.55 -11.81 -13.98
N ASN A 707 18.00 -12.80 -13.18
CA ASN A 707 17.30 -14.08 -13.01
C ASN A 707 15.93 -13.89 -12.35
N GLU A 708 15.85 -13.06 -11.32
CA GLU A 708 14.57 -12.73 -10.68
C GLU A 708 13.69 -11.90 -11.63
N VAL A 709 14.27 -10.97 -12.39
CA VAL A 709 13.53 -10.20 -13.42
C VAL A 709 12.94 -11.14 -14.47
N LEU A 710 13.69 -12.16 -14.91
CA LEU A 710 13.22 -13.18 -15.86
C LEU A 710 12.05 -13.98 -15.28
N ALA A 711 12.19 -14.51 -14.06
CA ALA A 711 11.13 -15.26 -13.39
C ALA A 711 9.84 -14.42 -13.23
N ARG A 712 9.97 -13.15 -12.78
CA ARG A 712 8.84 -12.21 -12.67
C ARG A 712 8.23 -11.87 -14.03
N ALA A 713 9.05 -11.66 -15.07
CA ALA A 713 8.56 -11.39 -16.43
C ALA A 713 7.81 -12.59 -17.02
N TRP A 714 8.28 -13.82 -16.76
CA TRP A 714 7.61 -15.06 -17.17
C TRP A 714 6.25 -15.21 -16.48
N CYS A 715 6.20 -14.96 -15.17
CA CYS A 715 4.95 -14.92 -14.41
C CYS A 715 3.95 -13.89 -14.99
N ALA A 716 4.40 -12.69 -15.31
CA ALA A 716 3.59 -11.64 -15.94
C ALA A 716 3.16 -11.97 -17.38
N HIS A 717 3.93 -12.79 -18.09
CA HIS A 717 3.61 -13.26 -19.43
C HIS A 717 2.44 -14.24 -19.42
N TRP A 718 2.48 -15.19 -18.48
CA TRP A 718 1.49 -16.25 -18.36
C TRP A 718 0.34 -15.91 -17.40
N GLY A 719 0.44 -14.83 -16.62
CA GLY A 719 -0.61 -14.42 -15.70
C GLY A 719 -0.67 -15.27 -14.43
N LEU A 720 0.51 -15.57 -13.89
CA LEU A 720 0.74 -16.32 -12.66
C LEU A 720 1.26 -15.36 -11.57
N SER A 721 0.59 -15.30 -10.43
CA SER A 721 1.15 -14.66 -9.24
C SER A 721 2.10 -15.64 -8.55
N ALA A 722 3.09 -15.12 -7.82
CA ALA A 722 4.12 -15.97 -7.20
C ALA A 722 4.50 -15.51 -5.79
N VAL A 723 4.86 -16.46 -4.94
CA VAL A 723 5.58 -16.20 -3.68
C VAL A 723 7.06 -15.99 -4.00
N VAL A 724 7.70 -14.98 -3.42
CA VAL A 724 9.12 -14.69 -3.58
C VAL A 724 9.80 -14.86 -2.24
N ALA A 725 10.67 -15.86 -2.13
CA ALA A 725 11.31 -16.24 -0.88
C ALA A 725 12.82 -16.05 -0.95
N GLU A 726 13.37 -15.29 0.00
CA GLU A 726 14.80 -15.11 0.15
C GLU A 726 15.38 -16.24 1.00
N VAL A 727 16.25 -17.05 0.38
CA VAL A 727 16.94 -18.16 1.04
C VAL A 727 17.78 -17.59 2.19
N GLY A 728 17.66 -18.22 3.36
CA GLY A 728 18.25 -17.75 4.62
C GLY A 728 17.28 -16.97 5.52
N LYS A 729 16.17 -16.45 4.97
CA LYS A 729 15.05 -15.87 5.75
C LYS A 729 13.83 -16.78 5.76
N THR A 730 13.49 -17.36 4.61
CA THR A 730 12.41 -18.34 4.46
C THR A 730 12.99 -19.59 3.83
N CYS A 731 12.79 -20.75 4.46
CA CYS A 731 13.22 -22.02 3.87
C CYS A 731 12.29 -22.44 2.72
N MET A 732 12.79 -23.30 1.83
CA MET A 732 12.03 -23.77 0.66
C MET A 732 10.69 -24.41 1.04
N ALA A 733 10.65 -25.24 2.09
CA ALA A 733 9.43 -25.85 2.59
C ALA A 733 8.37 -24.82 3.02
N CYS A 734 8.77 -23.79 3.76
CA CYS A 734 7.86 -22.72 4.19
C CYS A 734 7.38 -21.88 3.00
N ALA A 735 8.23 -21.64 2.00
CA ALA A 735 7.85 -20.91 0.79
C ALA A 735 6.81 -21.68 -0.05
N ILE A 736 6.99 -23.00 -0.19
CA ILE A 736 6.02 -23.89 -0.84
C ILE A 736 4.69 -23.85 -0.08
N ARG A 737 4.70 -24.05 1.23
CA ARG A 737 3.49 -24.01 2.06
C ARG A 737 2.77 -22.67 2.01
N GLU A 738 3.50 -21.56 1.98
CA GLU A 738 2.89 -20.24 1.82
C GLU A 738 2.25 -20.08 0.43
N ALA A 739 2.80 -20.68 -0.62
CA ALA A 739 2.15 -20.73 -1.93
C ALA A 739 0.82 -21.50 -1.87
N TYR A 740 0.77 -22.66 -1.22
CA TYR A 740 -0.49 -23.38 -0.96
C TYR A 740 -1.48 -22.57 -0.13
N ALA A 741 -1.01 -21.86 0.90
CA ALA A 741 -1.80 -20.95 1.73
C ALA A 741 -2.44 -19.84 0.87
N ALA A 742 -1.67 -19.30 -0.08
CA ALA A 742 -2.06 -18.22 -0.97
C ALA A 742 -2.81 -18.68 -2.23
N ALA A 743 -3.08 -19.98 -2.37
CA ALA A 743 -3.63 -20.62 -3.58
C ALA A 743 -2.81 -20.26 -4.85
N LEU A 744 -1.49 -20.27 -4.72
CA LEU A 744 -0.52 -20.00 -5.77
C LEU A 744 0.26 -21.25 -6.16
N THR A 745 0.67 -21.30 -7.42
CA THR A 745 1.36 -22.45 -8.02
C THR A 745 2.79 -22.14 -8.42
N VAL A 746 3.33 -21.00 -7.99
CA VAL A 746 4.69 -20.54 -8.32
C VAL A 746 5.37 -19.95 -7.09
N VAL A 747 6.59 -20.40 -6.84
CA VAL A 747 7.55 -19.87 -5.86
C VAL A 747 8.80 -19.44 -6.62
N ILE A 748 9.31 -18.25 -6.34
CA ILE A 748 10.60 -17.76 -6.85
C ILE A 748 11.55 -17.72 -5.65
N LEU A 749 12.54 -18.60 -5.64
CA LEU A 749 13.63 -18.59 -4.67
C LEU A 749 14.71 -17.63 -5.14
N VAL A 750 15.18 -16.79 -4.24
CA VAL A 750 16.25 -15.82 -4.50
C VAL A 750 17.26 -15.88 -3.37
N ASP A 751 18.51 -15.51 -3.66
CA ASP A 751 19.56 -15.41 -2.66
C ASP A 751 19.51 -14.06 -1.92
N GLU A 752 20.28 -13.99 -0.83
CA GLU A 752 20.48 -12.75 -0.09
C GLU A 752 21.17 -11.74 -1.02
N LYS A 753 20.53 -10.59 -1.25
CA LYS A 753 21.11 -9.54 -2.10
C LYS A 753 22.44 -9.13 -1.48
N THR A 754 23.56 -9.56 -2.07
CA THR A 754 24.83 -8.86 -1.85
C THR A 754 24.59 -7.41 -2.25
N ALA A 755 24.82 -6.48 -1.33
CA ALA A 755 24.76 -5.05 -1.55
C ALA A 755 25.87 -4.63 -2.53
N TYR A 756 25.76 -5.03 -3.80
CA TYR A 756 26.38 -4.31 -4.89
C TYR A 756 25.57 -3.03 -5.07
N TYR A 757 26.25 -1.89 -5.15
CA TYR A 757 25.71 -0.52 -5.28
C TYR A 757 25.53 0.32 -4.00
N ASP A 758 26.39 0.14 -2.99
CA ASP A 758 26.82 1.26 -2.14
C ASP A 758 28.26 1.64 -2.54
N ASP A 759 28.36 2.49 -3.57
CA ASP A 759 29.49 3.40 -3.84
C ASP A 759 28.92 4.74 -4.35
#